data_AF-A0A1C3F6V9-F1
#
_entry.id   AF-A0A1C3F6V9-F1
#
_cell.length_a   1.000
_cell.length_b   1.000
_cell.length_c   1.000
_cell.angle_alpha   90.00
_cell.angle_beta   90.00
_cell.angle_gamma   90.00
#
_symmetry.space_group_name_H-M   'P 1'
#
loop_
_entity.id
_entity.type
_entity.pdbx_description
1 polymer ?
#
loop_
_entity_poly.entity_id
_entity_poly.type
_entity_poly.pdbx_seq_one_letter_code
_entity_poly.pdbx_strand_id
1 'polypeptide(L)'
;MRLCQLKKIIAVLIVGLFFMQLIPVKPVSAAVSQTAYYNEIGQKIEVMANKYNIPPVLLKAIAWMESGWKQYKLDDSGQPLLDQPLIGKDGIGIGIMQISSYDPQDKETIDKLKNDIDYNLEMGCQMLNQKWRAYPKIGNGDRNVLENWYLAVWGYNSWAARNNPNNSTGKSAYQDSIFSLMGQKYNCAITFAPGATTISKSLLPLMDPPSLSSRWSTPTSTHQGDLAIDPNVLLSSGGGSGTNAANGDYWYNFYIPSKPRGDYYVQALGFYNTAYNSPLATDKSIVSQKILSTYEKLLAEADALLLNKTDTADATAAKYYWTVLQGPNLASEITEQASAGLNSALAKLLAEADKLALDETCDSNISAAQDYGIILQGPSLDTSITERARTGLLSTYKKLLDEADKLVMEGTDSSNTTATKYYSIVLQGLSLDADMTERARIGLQQTGNSTPVPNPTPTPTPDPTPTPDPTPTPDPTPDPTPQPVVSKITRLSGDRAEDTAIKISQAGWENNSSSVVLLARVDRFQDALAAAPLAKKLGAPLLLTAPDQIDNTVLQEMKRLGANKIYVIGGEGAINKTVTNALTKANMSVERIYGNTAADTAVAIARQIGPSTQVILASSKSFPDALSVSAPAATLGIPILLTEQRTLPDSTKQLLKDFHVTKTYIVGGKFAISSAFDSKGGVLADYGPQRLAGETKYDTMLQIVKHFAQDPKSIVIATGENFPDGLSGGAFAALSGSPMLLVPKADLNSDTQAYLNSLCGKTTNTYILGGTGVIPTKLEKTISDILLTQ
;
A
#
# COMPACT_ATOMS: atom_id res chain seq x y z
N MET A 1 -79.15 13.89 -24.65
CA MET A 1 -78.12 12.83 -24.56
C MET A 1 -76.66 13.32 -24.53
N ARG A 2 -76.36 14.64 -24.54
CA ARG A 2 -74.96 15.14 -24.63
C ARG A 2 -74.35 15.73 -23.35
N LEU A 3 -75.13 15.94 -22.27
CA LEU A 3 -74.61 16.53 -21.02
C LEU A 3 -74.07 15.49 -20.00
N CYS A 4 -74.65 14.28 -19.97
CA CYS A 4 -74.20 13.22 -19.05
C CYS A 4 -72.87 12.57 -19.46
N GLN A 5 -72.58 12.46 -20.78
CA GLN A 5 -71.29 11.94 -21.23
C GLN A 5 -70.15 12.94 -21.00
N LEU A 6 -70.41 14.24 -21.14
CA LEU A 6 -69.39 15.27 -20.87
C LEU A 6 -69.02 15.34 -19.37
N LYS A 7 -70.00 15.18 -18.46
CA LYS A 7 -69.72 15.10 -17.01
C LYS A 7 -68.93 13.84 -16.62
N LYS A 8 -69.17 12.70 -17.28
CA LYS A 8 -68.38 11.47 -17.05
C LYS A 8 -66.95 11.60 -17.58
N ILE A 9 -66.74 12.25 -18.72
CA ILE A 9 -65.40 12.48 -19.29
C ILE A 9 -64.60 13.47 -18.43
N ILE A 10 -65.23 14.53 -17.94
CA ILE A 10 -64.58 15.52 -17.06
C ILE A 10 -64.25 14.90 -15.68
N ALA A 11 -65.13 14.05 -15.13
CA ALA A 11 -64.84 13.34 -13.87
C ALA A 11 -63.69 12.34 -14.01
N VAL A 12 -63.60 11.62 -15.14
CA VAL A 12 -62.46 10.71 -15.43
C VAL A 12 -61.16 11.48 -15.66
N LEU A 13 -61.20 12.65 -16.31
CA LEU A 13 -60.04 13.52 -16.49
C LEU A 13 -59.54 14.13 -15.17
N ILE A 14 -60.44 14.54 -14.26
CA ILE A 14 -60.07 15.10 -12.95
C ILE A 14 -59.50 14.01 -12.02
N VAL A 15 -60.06 12.80 -12.04
CA VAL A 15 -59.50 11.66 -11.27
C VAL A 15 -58.17 11.18 -11.87
N GLY A 16 -58.03 11.20 -13.20
CA GLY A 16 -56.76 10.90 -13.88
C GLY A 16 -55.65 11.93 -13.60
N LEU A 17 -55.98 13.22 -13.51
CA LEU A 17 -55.05 14.30 -13.16
C LEU A 17 -54.63 14.24 -11.68
N PHE A 18 -55.51 13.80 -10.76
CA PHE A 18 -55.15 13.58 -9.36
C PHE A 18 -54.26 12.33 -9.17
N PHE A 19 -54.45 11.27 -9.96
CA PHE A 19 -53.58 10.08 -9.92
C PHE A 19 -52.22 10.30 -10.61
N MET A 20 -52.12 11.22 -11.58
CA MET A 20 -50.81 11.63 -12.15
C MET A 20 -49.95 12.47 -11.19
N GLN A 21 -50.53 13.06 -10.15
CA GLN A 21 -49.79 13.77 -9.08
C GLN A 21 -49.36 12.86 -7.91
N LEU A 22 -49.75 11.58 -7.92
CA LEU A 22 -49.39 10.58 -6.91
C LEU A 22 -48.42 9.50 -7.41
N ILE A 23 -47.92 9.63 -8.65
CA ILE A 23 -46.75 8.88 -9.07
C ILE A 23 -45.56 9.56 -8.39
N PRO A 24 -44.82 8.91 -7.47
CA PRO A 24 -43.56 9.45 -7.02
C PRO A 24 -42.70 9.61 -8.27
N VAL A 25 -42.49 10.86 -8.69
CA VAL A 25 -41.46 11.19 -9.67
C VAL A 25 -40.17 10.77 -8.99
N LYS A 26 -39.67 9.58 -9.30
CA LYS A 26 -38.29 9.24 -8.97
C LYS A 26 -37.47 10.36 -9.62
N PRO A 27 -36.71 11.14 -8.85
CA PRO A 27 -35.80 12.09 -9.47
C PRO A 27 -34.94 11.27 -10.42
N VAL A 28 -34.97 11.63 -11.70
CA VAL A 28 -33.94 11.18 -12.63
C VAL A 28 -32.67 11.81 -12.07
N SER A 29 -31.96 11.05 -11.23
CA SER A 29 -30.66 11.47 -10.71
C SER A 29 -29.83 11.80 -11.93
N ALA A 30 -29.36 13.05 -12.02
CA ALA A 30 -28.32 13.38 -12.97
C ALA A 30 -27.19 12.37 -12.78
N ALA A 31 -26.68 11.81 -13.87
CA ALA A 31 -25.53 10.91 -13.82
C ALA A 31 -24.39 11.65 -13.10
N VAL A 32 -24.04 11.20 -11.90
CA VAL A 32 -22.93 11.76 -11.15
C VAL A 32 -21.68 11.22 -11.84
N SER A 33 -20.81 12.08 -12.37
CA SER A 33 -19.53 11.61 -12.93
C SER A 33 -18.86 10.66 -11.94
N GLN A 34 -18.35 9.51 -12.42
CA GLN A 34 -17.69 8.52 -11.57
C GLN A 34 -16.59 9.17 -10.70
N THR A 35 -15.85 10.12 -11.26
CA THR A 35 -14.88 10.95 -10.54
C THR A 35 -15.52 11.77 -9.42
N ALA A 36 -16.68 12.38 -9.66
CA ALA A 36 -17.40 13.15 -8.63
C ALA A 36 -17.90 12.26 -7.48
N TYR A 37 -18.40 11.05 -7.79
CA TYR A 37 -18.79 10.07 -6.77
C TYR A 37 -17.59 9.67 -5.90
N TYR A 38 -16.47 9.26 -6.50
CA TYR A 38 -15.28 8.87 -5.74
C TYR A 38 -14.66 10.03 -4.95
N ASN A 39 -14.72 11.26 -5.46
CA ASN A 39 -14.29 12.45 -4.72
C ASN A 39 -15.18 12.70 -3.48
N GLU A 40 -16.49 12.60 -3.64
CA GLU A 40 -17.44 12.76 -2.53
C GLU A 40 -17.23 11.67 -1.46
N ILE A 41 -17.16 10.41 -1.88
CA ILE A 41 -16.93 9.29 -0.95
C ILE A 41 -15.56 9.43 -0.28
N GLY A 42 -14.52 9.83 -1.02
CA GLY A 42 -13.19 10.10 -0.48
C GLY A 42 -13.22 11.17 0.62
N GLN A 43 -13.95 12.27 0.42
CA GLN A 43 -14.13 13.31 1.44
C GLN A 43 -14.90 12.78 2.67
N LYS A 44 -15.97 12.01 2.47
CA LYS A 44 -16.73 11.39 3.57
C LYS A 44 -15.85 10.47 4.43
N ILE A 45 -15.03 9.63 3.79
CA ILE A 45 -14.06 8.77 4.48
C ILE A 45 -13.09 9.61 5.30
N GLU A 46 -12.55 10.70 4.75
CA GLU A 46 -11.60 11.55 5.47
C GLU A 46 -12.22 12.27 6.67
N VAL A 47 -13.42 12.81 6.50
CA VAL A 47 -14.17 13.45 7.59
C VAL A 47 -14.41 12.43 8.70
N MET A 48 -14.86 11.22 8.35
CA MET A 48 -15.13 10.18 9.33
C MET A 48 -13.85 9.69 10.03
N ALA A 49 -12.76 9.49 9.27
CA ALA A 49 -11.48 9.06 9.82
C ALA A 49 -10.94 10.07 10.84
N ASN A 50 -10.93 11.36 10.49
CA ASN A 50 -10.49 12.42 11.40
C ASN A 50 -11.41 12.55 12.63
N LYS A 51 -12.75 12.48 12.43
CA LYS A 51 -13.74 12.45 13.53
C LYS A 51 -13.44 11.35 14.55
N TYR A 52 -12.95 10.21 14.07
CA TYR A 52 -12.65 9.02 14.89
C TYR A 52 -11.16 8.84 15.23
N ASN A 53 -10.31 9.83 14.94
CA ASN A 53 -8.88 9.79 15.25
C ASN A 53 -8.15 8.57 14.64
N ILE A 54 -8.48 8.28 13.37
CA ILE A 54 -7.89 7.24 12.52
C ILE A 54 -7.21 7.95 11.35
N PRO A 55 -5.97 7.61 10.95
CA PRO A 55 -5.36 8.17 9.75
C PRO A 55 -6.27 7.97 8.51
N PRO A 56 -6.71 9.05 7.84
CA PRO A 56 -7.59 8.90 6.66
C PRO A 56 -7.06 7.98 5.57
N VAL A 57 -5.75 7.96 5.31
CA VAL A 57 -5.08 7.04 4.38
C VAL A 57 -5.31 5.57 4.74
N LEU A 58 -5.35 5.25 6.04
CA LEU A 58 -5.62 3.91 6.54
C LEU A 58 -7.08 3.54 6.30
N LEU A 59 -8.02 4.42 6.65
CA LEU A 59 -9.44 4.14 6.46
C LEU A 59 -9.80 4.04 4.96
N LYS A 60 -9.20 4.89 4.11
CA LYS A 60 -9.29 4.82 2.65
C LYS A 60 -8.80 3.47 2.11
N ALA A 61 -7.66 2.98 2.60
CA ALA A 61 -7.14 1.68 2.19
C ALA A 61 -8.06 0.52 2.63
N ILE A 62 -8.58 0.56 3.86
CA ILE A 62 -9.53 -0.44 4.38
C ILE A 62 -10.81 -0.43 3.54
N ALA A 63 -11.49 0.72 3.39
CA ALA A 63 -12.71 0.83 2.60
C ALA A 63 -12.50 0.37 1.14
N TRP A 64 -11.31 0.58 0.59
CA TRP A 64 -10.99 0.10 -0.76
C TRP A 64 -10.79 -1.40 -0.82
N MET A 65 -10.10 -1.99 0.17
CA MET A 65 -9.92 -3.43 0.25
C MET A 65 -11.24 -4.16 0.46
N GLU A 66 -12.12 -3.60 1.29
CA GLU A 66 -13.43 -4.17 1.61
C GLU A 66 -14.39 -4.10 0.43
N SER A 67 -14.47 -2.95 -0.24
CA SER A 67 -15.52 -2.72 -1.23
C SER A 67 -15.08 -1.96 -2.48
N GLY A 68 -13.85 -1.46 -2.55
CA GLY A 68 -13.45 -0.50 -3.59
C GLY A 68 -14.18 0.85 -3.45
N TRP A 69 -14.51 1.27 -2.21
CA TRP A 69 -15.32 2.45 -1.86
C TRP A 69 -16.77 2.39 -2.36
N LYS A 70 -17.35 1.19 -2.40
CA LYS A 70 -18.70 0.98 -2.90
C LYS A 70 -19.65 0.69 -1.75
N GLN A 71 -20.57 1.61 -1.50
CA GLN A 71 -21.74 1.35 -0.67
C GLN A 71 -22.79 0.51 -1.41
N TYR A 72 -22.88 0.70 -2.73
CA TYR A 72 -23.87 0.08 -3.61
C TYR A 72 -23.21 -0.69 -4.75
N LYS A 73 -23.96 -1.58 -5.40
CA LYS A 73 -23.54 -2.17 -6.68
C LYS A 73 -23.44 -1.08 -7.74
N LEU A 74 -22.62 -1.32 -8.76
CA LEU A 74 -22.51 -0.42 -9.90
C LEU A 74 -23.23 -1.03 -11.11
N ASP A 75 -23.79 -0.18 -11.97
CA ASP A 75 -24.27 -0.57 -13.29
C ASP A 75 -23.11 -0.70 -14.30
N ASP A 76 -23.44 -1.07 -15.55
CA ASP A 76 -22.46 -1.25 -16.63
C ASP A 76 -21.71 0.04 -17.01
N SER A 77 -22.23 1.20 -16.62
CA SER A 77 -21.59 2.52 -16.79
C SER A 77 -20.77 2.97 -15.58
N GLY A 78 -20.70 2.13 -14.54
CA GLY A 78 -19.98 2.42 -13.30
C GLY A 78 -20.73 3.33 -12.32
N GLN A 79 -22.04 3.55 -12.51
CA GLN A 79 -22.87 4.37 -11.64
C GLN A 79 -23.46 3.56 -10.47
N PRO A 80 -23.57 4.14 -9.26
CA PRO A 80 -24.12 3.42 -8.11
C PRO A 80 -25.63 3.19 -8.24
N LEU A 81 -26.04 1.93 -8.11
CA LEU A 81 -27.42 1.48 -8.02
C LEU A 81 -27.90 1.65 -6.57
N LEU A 82 -28.41 2.83 -6.21
CA LEU A 82 -28.76 3.20 -4.82
C LEU A 82 -29.80 2.28 -4.15
N ASP A 83 -30.56 1.51 -4.92
CA ASP A 83 -31.51 0.50 -4.46
C ASP A 83 -30.89 -0.91 -4.32
N GLN A 84 -29.62 -1.07 -4.65
CA GLN A 84 -28.85 -2.31 -4.57
C GLN A 84 -27.61 -2.14 -3.68
N PRO A 85 -27.78 -2.18 -2.35
CA PRO A 85 -26.64 -2.12 -1.43
C PRO A 85 -25.65 -3.24 -1.70
N LEU A 86 -24.36 -2.95 -1.52
CA LEU A 86 -23.31 -3.94 -1.70
C LEU A 86 -23.35 -4.94 -0.54
N ILE A 87 -23.57 -6.21 -0.87
CA ILE A 87 -23.50 -7.32 0.09
C ILE A 87 -22.29 -8.19 -0.27
N GLY A 88 -21.49 -8.53 0.74
CA GLY A 88 -20.29 -9.34 0.64
C GLY A 88 -20.58 -10.74 0.09
N LYS A 89 -19.53 -11.39 -0.42
CA LYS A 89 -19.64 -12.75 -1.01
C LYS A 89 -20.10 -13.81 -0.01
N ASP A 90 -19.85 -13.57 1.28
CA ASP A 90 -20.30 -14.41 2.39
C ASP A 90 -21.77 -14.21 2.75
N GLY A 91 -22.45 -13.24 2.12
CA GLY A 91 -23.84 -12.90 2.35
C GLY A 91 -24.10 -12.09 3.62
N ILE A 92 -23.05 -11.69 4.36
CA ILE A 92 -23.18 -11.00 5.65
C ILE A 92 -22.45 -9.66 5.71
N GLY A 93 -21.41 -9.41 4.92
CA GLY A 93 -20.78 -8.08 4.87
C GLY A 93 -21.69 -7.05 4.20
N ILE A 94 -21.94 -5.90 4.83
CA ILE A 94 -22.80 -4.83 4.27
C ILE A 94 -21.99 -3.56 3.97
N GLY A 95 -22.14 -3.04 2.76
CA GLY A 95 -21.76 -1.68 2.37
C GLY A 95 -20.26 -1.43 2.26
N ILE A 96 -19.87 -0.16 2.35
CA ILE A 96 -18.53 0.32 2.02
C ILE A 96 -17.43 -0.25 2.94
N MET A 97 -17.73 -0.50 4.20
CA MET A 97 -16.82 -1.10 5.19
C MET A 97 -17.03 -2.62 5.37
N GLN A 98 -17.94 -3.24 4.61
CA GLN A 98 -18.32 -4.65 4.69
C GLN A 98 -18.63 -5.11 6.13
N ILE A 99 -19.47 -4.34 6.83
CA ILE A 99 -19.83 -4.63 8.23
C ILE A 99 -20.61 -5.94 8.28
N SER A 100 -20.05 -6.96 8.95
CA SER A 100 -20.66 -8.31 9.08
C SER A 100 -21.10 -8.63 10.51
N SER A 101 -21.09 -7.61 11.35
CA SER A 101 -21.17 -7.71 12.80
C SER A 101 -22.36 -6.92 13.33
N TYR A 102 -23.55 -7.48 13.15
CA TYR A 102 -24.83 -6.91 13.54
C TYR A 102 -25.82 -8.03 13.94
N ASP A 103 -26.89 -7.69 14.67
CA ASP A 103 -27.94 -8.61 15.08
C ASP A 103 -28.81 -8.85 13.85
N PRO A 104 -28.93 -10.11 13.36
CA PRO A 104 -29.77 -10.39 12.20
C PRO A 104 -31.26 -10.06 12.42
N GLN A 105 -31.71 -9.86 13.66
CA GLN A 105 -33.08 -9.45 14.00
C GLN A 105 -33.27 -7.91 14.04
N ASP A 106 -32.19 -7.14 14.15
CA ASP A 106 -32.25 -5.67 14.15
C ASP A 106 -32.34 -5.12 12.72
N LYS A 107 -33.58 -5.13 12.21
CA LYS A 107 -33.90 -4.64 10.87
C LYS A 107 -33.56 -3.16 10.68
N GLU A 108 -33.62 -2.35 11.73
CA GLU A 108 -33.34 -0.91 11.65
C GLU A 108 -31.85 -0.67 11.42
N THR A 109 -30.99 -1.33 12.19
CA THR A 109 -29.54 -1.26 12.00
C THR A 109 -29.13 -1.80 10.64
N ILE A 110 -29.71 -2.93 10.21
CA ILE A 110 -29.43 -3.50 8.88
C ILE A 110 -29.83 -2.54 7.77
N ASP A 111 -30.97 -1.86 7.90
CA ASP A 111 -31.43 -0.88 6.92
C ASP A 111 -30.48 0.33 6.84
N LYS A 112 -30.06 0.88 7.98
CA LYS A 112 -29.05 1.94 8.03
C LYS A 112 -27.72 1.50 7.43
N LEU A 113 -27.23 0.31 7.75
CA LEU A 113 -25.98 -0.22 7.18
C LEU A 113 -26.03 -0.33 5.65
N LYS A 114 -27.21 -0.62 5.09
CA LYS A 114 -27.44 -0.72 3.64
C LYS A 114 -27.56 0.64 2.96
N ASN A 115 -28.26 1.57 3.59
CA ASN A 115 -28.75 2.78 2.93
C ASN A 115 -28.05 4.07 3.36
N ASP A 116 -27.30 4.06 4.45
CA ASP A 116 -26.60 5.21 5.00
C ASP A 116 -25.08 4.94 5.01
N ILE A 117 -24.38 5.59 4.07
CA ILE A 117 -22.93 5.47 3.95
C ILE A 117 -22.19 6.05 5.16
N ASP A 118 -22.70 7.13 5.74
CA ASP A 118 -22.05 7.78 6.88
C ASP A 118 -22.18 6.88 8.12
N TYR A 119 -23.34 6.25 8.30
CA TYR A 119 -23.53 5.22 9.33
C TYR A 119 -22.63 4.00 9.12
N ASN A 120 -22.50 3.51 7.88
CA ASN A 120 -21.63 2.37 7.57
C ASN A 120 -20.15 2.68 7.86
N LEU A 121 -19.66 3.86 7.43
CA LEU A 121 -18.31 4.34 7.72
C LEU A 121 -18.08 4.54 9.21
N GLU A 122 -19.07 5.11 9.91
CA GLU A 122 -19.04 5.30 11.35
C GLU A 122 -18.90 3.96 12.10
N MET A 123 -19.68 2.96 11.72
CA MET A 123 -19.59 1.60 12.28
C MET A 123 -18.20 0.97 12.05
N GLY A 124 -17.65 1.10 10.84
CA GLY A 124 -16.30 0.62 10.54
C GLY A 124 -15.22 1.32 11.38
N CYS A 125 -15.31 2.64 11.55
CA CYS A 125 -14.41 3.42 12.39
C CYS A 125 -14.48 3.00 13.86
N GLN A 126 -15.69 2.78 14.39
CA GLN A 126 -15.89 2.33 15.76
C GLN A 126 -15.29 0.94 15.99
N MET A 127 -15.51 0.01 15.06
CA MET A 127 -14.91 -1.32 15.09
C MET A 127 -13.38 -1.25 15.08
N LEU A 128 -12.78 -0.45 14.20
CA LEU A 128 -11.32 -0.30 14.12
C LEU A 128 -10.74 0.31 15.40
N ASN A 129 -11.38 1.34 15.97
CA ASN A 129 -10.97 1.93 17.25
C ASN A 129 -11.12 0.98 18.44
N GLN A 130 -12.13 0.10 18.40
CA GLN A 130 -12.25 -0.98 19.36
C GLN A 130 -11.06 -1.94 19.25
N LYS A 131 -10.68 -2.37 18.05
CA LYS A 131 -9.51 -3.22 17.84
C LYS A 131 -8.22 -2.54 18.30
N TRP A 132 -8.07 -1.25 17.99
CA TRP A 132 -6.97 -0.44 18.50
C TRP A 132 -6.88 -0.47 20.03
N ARG A 133 -8.00 -0.36 20.75
CA ARG A 133 -8.01 -0.43 22.23
C ARG A 133 -7.73 -1.83 22.73
N ALA A 134 -8.36 -2.84 22.13
CA ALA A 134 -8.34 -4.23 22.57
C ALA A 134 -7.05 -4.97 22.27
N TYR A 135 -6.16 -4.43 21.43
CA TYR A 135 -4.90 -5.10 21.08
C TYR A 135 -3.69 -4.24 21.44
N PRO A 136 -2.52 -4.88 21.63
CA PRO A 136 -1.26 -4.17 21.79
C PRO A 136 -0.95 -3.28 20.59
N LYS A 137 -0.15 -2.25 20.85
CA LYS A 137 0.33 -1.33 19.83
C LYS A 137 1.76 -1.72 19.55
N ILE A 138 2.14 -1.65 18.29
CA ILE A 138 3.55 -1.64 17.92
C ILE A 138 4.09 -0.26 18.30
N GLY A 139 5.34 -0.20 18.75
CA GLY A 139 5.97 1.07 19.06
C GLY A 139 5.34 1.85 20.22
N ASN A 140 5.27 3.18 20.06
CA ASN A 140 4.86 4.11 21.12
C ASN A 140 3.34 4.32 21.21
N GLY A 141 2.54 3.70 20.34
CA GLY A 141 1.09 3.88 20.30
C GLY A 141 0.64 5.27 19.83
N ASP A 142 1.50 6.04 19.16
CA ASP A 142 1.07 7.21 18.40
C ASP A 142 0.09 6.79 17.30
N ARG A 143 -1.10 7.38 17.29
CA ARG A 143 -2.16 7.08 16.33
C ARG A 143 -1.86 7.60 14.93
N ASN A 144 -0.94 8.54 14.77
CA ASN A 144 -0.51 8.97 13.45
C ASN A 144 0.62 8.10 12.88
N VAL A 145 1.20 7.18 13.65
CA VAL A 145 2.17 6.20 13.12
C VAL A 145 1.39 5.01 12.57
N LEU A 146 1.50 4.74 11.27
CA LEU A 146 0.70 3.71 10.59
C LEU A 146 1.00 2.32 11.11
N GLU A 147 2.28 1.97 11.34
CA GLU A 147 2.68 0.67 11.87
C GLU A 147 2.03 0.34 13.23
N ASN A 148 1.71 1.35 14.03
CA ASN A 148 1.06 1.14 15.32
C ASN A 148 -0.36 0.55 15.17
N TRP A 149 -0.99 0.71 13.99
CA TRP A 149 -2.32 0.17 13.68
C TRP A 149 -2.30 -1.27 13.19
N TYR A 150 -1.14 -1.87 12.92
CA TYR A 150 -1.06 -3.16 12.22
C TYR A 150 -1.87 -4.28 12.88
N LEU A 151 -1.75 -4.44 14.21
CA LEU A 151 -2.52 -5.46 14.96
C LEU A 151 -4.02 -5.12 15.02
N ALA A 152 -4.39 -3.83 15.00
CA ALA A 152 -5.78 -3.40 14.94
C ALA A 152 -6.42 -3.73 13.59
N VAL A 153 -5.67 -3.53 12.49
CA VAL A 153 -6.09 -3.88 11.13
C VAL A 153 -6.20 -5.39 10.95
N TRP A 154 -5.26 -6.16 11.49
CA TRP A 154 -5.35 -7.62 11.49
C TRP A 154 -6.59 -8.09 12.28
N GLY A 155 -6.79 -7.57 13.49
CA GLY A 155 -7.98 -7.88 14.29
C GLY A 155 -9.30 -7.41 13.66
N TYR A 156 -9.30 -6.39 12.79
CA TYR A 156 -10.45 -5.97 11.99
C TYR A 156 -10.84 -7.06 10.99
N ASN A 157 -9.86 -7.71 10.36
CA ASN A 157 -10.06 -8.82 9.43
C ASN A 157 -10.25 -10.20 10.10
N SER A 158 -10.30 -10.26 11.44
CA SER A 158 -10.32 -11.47 12.28
C SER A 158 -8.98 -12.20 12.44
N TRP A 159 -8.75 -12.70 13.65
CA TRP A 159 -7.64 -13.56 14.08
C TRP A 159 -7.74 -15.03 13.62
N ALA A 160 -8.49 -15.30 12.54
CA ALA A 160 -8.51 -16.65 11.98
C ALA A 160 -7.11 -17.03 11.48
N ALA A 161 -6.72 -18.30 11.64
CA ALA A 161 -5.41 -18.79 11.22
C ALA A 161 -5.07 -18.40 9.77
N ARG A 162 -6.05 -18.40 8.85
CA ARG A 162 -5.86 -17.99 7.45
C ARG A 162 -5.42 -16.53 7.24
N ASN A 163 -5.66 -15.67 8.23
CA ASN A 163 -5.34 -14.24 8.18
C ASN A 163 -4.06 -13.92 8.96
N ASN A 164 -3.49 -14.91 9.65
CA ASN A 164 -2.26 -14.75 10.39
C ASN A 164 -1.07 -14.70 9.41
N PRO A 165 -0.26 -13.63 9.41
CA PRO A 165 0.92 -13.50 8.54
C PRO A 165 2.01 -14.54 8.85
N ASN A 166 1.96 -15.19 10.00
CA ASN A 166 2.81 -16.33 10.37
C ASN A 166 2.32 -17.65 9.78
N ASN A 167 1.14 -17.72 9.16
CA ASN A 167 0.65 -18.93 8.51
C ASN A 167 0.90 -18.88 7.00
N SER A 168 1.44 -19.96 6.44
CA SER A 168 1.64 -20.08 4.99
C SER A 168 0.33 -20.49 4.31
N THR A 169 -0.37 -19.51 3.74
CA THR A 169 -1.68 -19.71 3.08
C THR A 169 -1.63 -19.52 1.56
N GLY A 170 -0.45 -19.19 1.00
CA GLY A 170 -0.28 -18.84 -0.41
C GLY A 170 -0.84 -17.47 -0.81
N LYS A 171 -1.29 -16.65 0.15
CA LYS A 171 -1.80 -15.28 -0.08
C LYS A 171 -1.16 -14.31 0.91
N SER A 172 -1.01 -13.05 0.51
CA SER A 172 -0.60 -11.98 1.44
C SER A 172 -1.65 -11.80 2.53
N ALA A 173 -1.21 -11.54 3.76
CA ALA A 173 -2.13 -11.24 4.84
C ALA A 173 -2.88 -9.92 4.55
N TYR A 174 -4.06 -9.79 5.13
CA TYR A 174 -4.94 -8.64 4.86
C TYR A 174 -4.26 -7.32 5.22
N GLN A 175 -3.69 -7.23 6.41
CA GLN A 175 -2.99 -6.03 6.88
C GLN A 175 -1.76 -5.70 6.03
N ASP A 176 -1.01 -6.69 5.52
CA ASP A 176 0.10 -6.42 4.59
C ASP A 176 -0.42 -5.82 3.28
N SER A 177 -1.56 -6.31 2.81
CA SER A 177 -2.22 -5.82 1.60
C SER A 177 -2.74 -4.39 1.79
N ILE A 178 -3.25 -4.05 2.98
CA ILE A 178 -3.65 -2.68 3.35
C ILE A 178 -2.44 -1.73 3.32
N PHE A 179 -1.32 -2.13 3.92
CA PHE A 179 -0.11 -1.31 3.93
C PHE A 179 0.45 -1.14 2.52
N SER A 180 0.53 -2.21 1.73
CA SER A 180 0.92 -2.13 0.31
C SER A 180 0.03 -1.14 -0.47
N LEU A 181 -1.29 -1.21 -0.27
CA LEU A 181 -2.26 -0.34 -0.93
C LEU A 181 -2.08 1.14 -0.54
N MET A 182 -1.77 1.43 0.73
CA MET A 182 -1.47 2.81 1.16
C MET A 182 -0.29 3.40 0.39
N GLY A 183 0.82 2.66 0.25
CA GLY A 183 2.01 3.14 -0.46
C GLY A 183 1.86 3.22 -1.98
N GLN A 184 1.10 2.29 -2.58
CA GLN A 184 0.90 2.27 -4.03
C GLN A 184 -0.14 3.30 -4.49
N LYS A 185 -1.23 3.45 -3.74
CA LYS A 185 -2.43 4.12 -4.23
C LYS A 185 -2.69 5.48 -3.59
N TYR A 186 -2.51 5.61 -2.28
CA TYR A 186 -3.02 6.78 -1.55
C TYR A 186 -1.93 7.69 -0.98
N ASN A 187 -0.67 7.26 -0.94
CA ASN A 187 0.41 8.10 -0.45
C ASN A 187 1.77 7.81 -1.11
N CYS A 188 2.15 8.67 -2.06
CA CYS A 188 3.44 8.63 -2.76
C CYS A 188 4.65 8.99 -1.89
N ALA A 189 4.46 9.53 -0.68
CA ALA A 189 5.52 9.81 0.30
C ALA A 189 5.74 8.65 1.29
N ILE A 190 4.84 7.66 1.29
CA ILE A 190 5.01 6.39 2.01
C ILE A 190 5.61 5.40 1.03
N THR A 191 6.93 5.47 0.86
CA THR A 191 7.68 4.40 0.20
C THR A 191 7.94 3.31 1.22
N PHE A 192 7.04 2.33 1.31
CA PHE A 192 7.45 1.03 1.82
C PHE A 192 8.50 0.49 0.84
N ALA A 193 9.74 0.23 1.31
CA ALA A 193 10.77 -0.41 0.49
C ALA A 193 10.16 -1.62 -0.23
N PRO A 194 10.48 -1.92 -1.50
CA PRO A 194 9.67 -2.79 -2.37
C PRO A 194 9.12 -4.04 -1.66
N GLY A 195 7.84 -3.97 -1.29
CA GLY A 195 7.18 -4.84 -0.31
C GLY A 195 6.33 -4.01 0.66
N ALA A 196 5.23 -4.54 1.19
CA ALA A 196 4.55 -3.89 2.32
C ALA A 196 5.57 -3.72 3.48
N THR A 197 5.33 -2.83 4.47
CA THR A 197 6.04 -3.00 5.75
C THR A 197 5.79 -4.43 6.22
N THR A 198 6.77 -5.30 6.06
CA THR A 198 6.79 -6.58 6.72
C THR A 198 7.32 -6.28 8.10
N ILE A 199 6.41 -6.10 9.06
CA ILE A 199 6.83 -6.30 10.45
C ILE A 199 7.40 -7.70 10.47
N SER A 200 8.68 -7.80 10.83
CA SER A 200 9.38 -9.09 10.86
C SER A 200 8.48 -10.10 11.56
N LYS A 201 8.34 -11.30 11.01
CA LYS A 201 7.48 -12.33 11.62
C LYS A 201 7.90 -12.65 13.07
N SER A 202 9.19 -12.46 13.39
CA SER A 202 9.73 -12.55 14.76
C SER A 202 9.20 -11.46 15.72
N LEU A 203 8.65 -10.37 15.19
CA LEU A 203 7.99 -9.28 15.91
C LEU A 203 6.45 -9.41 15.88
N LEU A 204 5.91 -10.51 15.38
CA LEU A 204 4.47 -10.77 15.37
C LEU A 204 4.14 -11.89 16.35
N PRO A 205 2.98 -11.83 17.01
CA PRO A 205 2.57 -12.88 17.92
C PRO A 205 2.38 -14.20 17.17
N LEU A 206 2.93 -15.28 17.73
CA LEU A 206 2.74 -16.64 17.21
C LEU A 206 1.34 -17.19 17.55
N MET A 207 0.69 -16.64 18.57
CA MET A 207 -0.67 -16.99 19.01
C MET A 207 -1.68 -15.85 18.77
N ASP A 208 -2.90 -16.26 18.46
CA ASP A 208 -4.00 -15.39 18.07
C ASP A 208 -5.12 -15.34 19.15
N PRO A 209 -5.49 -14.17 19.71
CA PRO A 209 -4.84 -12.88 19.59
C PRO A 209 -3.64 -12.75 20.57
N PRO A 210 -2.74 -11.78 20.33
CA PRO A 210 -1.62 -11.45 21.21
C PRO A 210 -2.02 -11.09 22.65
N SER A 211 -1.11 -11.35 23.62
CA SER A 211 -1.26 -10.82 24.98
C SER A 211 -1.32 -9.29 24.98
N LEU A 212 -2.22 -8.71 25.78
CA LEU A 212 -2.28 -7.27 26.04
C LEU A 212 -1.00 -6.70 26.68
N SER A 213 -0.27 -7.52 27.44
CA SER A 213 0.97 -7.13 28.10
C SER A 213 2.19 -7.17 27.18
N SER A 214 2.09 -7.83 26.02
CA SER A 214 3.19 -7.89 25.06
C SER A 214 3.51 -6.51 24.48
N ARG A 215 4.79 -6.28 24.20
CA ARG A 215 5.32 -5.06 23.60
C ARG A 215 6.23 -5.44 22.44
N TRP A 216 6.07 -4.76 21.31
CA TRP A 216 6.91 -4.95 20.13
C TRP A 216 7.56 -3.62 19.75
N SER A 217 8.87 -3.66 19.61
CA SER A 217 9.65 -2.52 19.13
C SER A 217 9.22 -2.15 17.73
N THR A 218 9.14 -0.84 17.47
CA THR A 218 8.81 -0.33 16.15
C THR A 218 9.87 -0.76 15.13
N PRO A 219 9.50 -1.18 13.91
CA PRO A 219 10.44 -1.30 12.81
C PRO A 219 11.23 0.00 12.62
N THR A 220 12.50 -0.11 12.20
CA THR A 220 13.46 1.00 12.14
C THR A 220 13.16 2.06 11.07
N SER A 221 12.12 1.86 10.26
CA SER A 221 11.42 2.94 9.54
C SER A 221 9.93 2.95 9.91
N THR A 222 9.42 4.10 10.36
CA THR A 222 7.98 4.33 10.58
C THR A 222 7.43 5.29 9.55
N HIS A 223 6.13 5.15 9.27
CA HIS A 223 5.42 6.02 8.34
C HIS A 223 4.36 6.80 9.09
N GLN A 224 4.39 8.13 8.90
CA GLN A 224 3.34 9.00 9.38
C GLN A 224 2.13 8.87 8.44
N GLY A 225 0.97 8.70 9.04
CA GLY A 225 -0.31 8.88 8.40
C GLY A 225 -0.61 10.37 8.18
N ASP A 226 -1.84 10.60 7.76
CA ASP A 226 -2.39 11.88 7.37
C ASP A 226 -3.43 12.40 8.35
N LEU A 227 -3.31 12.00 9.62
CA LEU A 227 -4.21 12.41 10.67
C LEU A 227 -4.08 13.93 10.91
N ALA A 228 -5.21 14.62 10.74
CA ALA A 228 -5.36 16.02 11.07
C ALA A 228 -6.24 16.12 12.32
N ILE A 229 -5.60 16.39 13.47
CA ILE A 229 -6.29 16.45 14.75
C ILE A 229 -6.97 17.82 14.87
N ASP A 230 -8.29 17.89 14.71
CA ASP A 230 -9.10 19.04 15.13
C ASP A 230 -9.69 18.77 16.52
N PRO A 231 -9.09 19.32 17.60
CA PRO A 231 -9.51 19.05 18.97
C PRO A 231 -10.96 19.43 19.28
N ASN A 232 -11.61 20.26 18.46
CA ASN A 232 -13.00 20.68 18.66
C ASN A 232 -14.03 19.72 18.05
N VAL A 233 -13.60 18.85 17.13
CA VAL A 233 -14.46 17.88 16.40
C VAL A 233 -14.10 16.45 16.78
N LEU A 234 -12.99 16.25 17.52
CA LEU A 234 -12.65 14.96 18.11
C LEU A 234 -13.79 14.48 19.01
N LEU A 235 -14.43 13.39 18.59
CA LEU A 235 -15.09 12.52 19.55
C LEU A 235 -14.00 11.90 20.42
N SER A 236 -14.26 11.64 21.71
CA SER A 236 -13.29 10.99 22.59
C SER A 236 -13.03 9.56 22.11
N SER A 237 -12.18 9.36 21.10
CA SER A 237 -11.74 8.07 20.54
C SER A 237 -12.84 7.02 20.28
N GLY A 238 -14.08 7.46 20.03
CA GLY A 238 -15.26 6.59 20.04
C GLY A 238 -15.79 6.37 21.47
N GLY A 239 -16.60 7.32 21.90
CA GLY A 239 -17.43 7.35 23.09
C GLY A 239 -18.12 8.71 23.10
N GLY A 240 -19.46 8.75 23.09
CA GLY A 240 -20.17 10.02 23.28
C GLY A 240 -19.87 10.65 24.65
N SER A 241 -20.56 11.72 25.01
CA SER A 241 -20.59 12.15 26.41
C SER A 241 -21.57 11.29 27.20
N GLY A 242 -21.16 10.76 28.35
CA GLY A 242 -22.04 10.10 29.32
C GLY A 242 -21.97 8.57 29.35
N THR A 243 -22.83 7.94 30.16
CA THR A 243 -22.88 6.48 30.39
C THR A 243 -23.10 5.64 29.13
N ASN A 244 -23.53 6.25 28.02
CA ASN A 244 -23.68 5.61 26.70
C ASN A 244 -22.40 5.63 25.85
N ALA A 245 -21.32 6.27 26.34
CA ALA A 245 -20.00 6.29 25.70
C ALA A 245 -19.21 4.99 25.87
N ALA A 246 -19.67 4.12 26.76
CA ALA A 246 -19.10 2.81 27.00
C ALA A 246 -19.62 1.78 25.98
N ASN A 247 -19.34 1.99 24.68
CA ASN A 247 -19.72 1.05 23.61
C ASN A 247 -18.94 -0.29 23.62
N GLY A 248 -18.37 -0.69 24.77
CA GLY A 248 -18.13 -2.12 25.03
C GLY A 248 -19.44 -2.92 25.07
N ASP A 249 -20.57 -2.24 25.38
CA ASP A 249 -21.89 -2.86 25.42
C ASP A 249 -22.53 -3.06 24.03
N TYR A 250 -22.12 -2.31 23.00
CA TYR A 250 -22.72 -2.44 21.66
C TYR A 250 -22.44 -3.82 21.06
N TRP A 251 -21.21 -4.34 21.15
CA TRP A 251 -20.91 -5.72 20.73
C TRP A 251 -21.39 -6.79 21.72
N TYR A 252 -21.43 -6.48 23.01
CA TYR A 252 -21.95 -7.39 24.04
C TYR A 252 -23.45 -7.66 23.84
N ASN A 253 -24.22 -6.65 23.43
CA ASN A 253 -25.66 -6.77 23.14
C ASN A 253 -25.96 -7.34 21.75
N PHE A 254 -24.98 -7.39 20.84
CA PHE A 254 -25.08 -7.94 19.49
C PHE A 254 -24.63 -9.42 19.40
N TYR A 255 -24.70 -10.11 20.54
CA TYR A 255 -24.48 -11.56 20.66
C TYR A 255 -25.36 -12.33 19.66
N ILE A 256 -24.71 -13.07 18.74
CA ILE A 256 -25.38 -14.06 17.91
C ILE A 256 -25.52 -15.34 18.76
N PRO A 257 -26.75 -15.77 19.14
CA PRO A 257 -26.93 -16.89 20.06
C PRO A 257 -26.44 -18.25 19.58
N SER A 258 -26.09 -18.37 18.30
CA SER A 258 -25.80 -19.65 17.64
C SER A 258 -24.31 -19.99 17.51
N LYS A 259 -23.37 -19.19 18.02
CA LYS A 259 -21.94 -19.57 18.07
C LYS A 259 -21.27 -19.18 19.39
N PRO A 260 -20.63 -20.11 20.13
CA PRO A 260 -19.70 -19.76 21.20
C PRO A 260 -18.55 -18.96 20.58
N ARG A 261 -18.27 -17.78 21.13
CA ARG A 261 -17.20 -16.90 20.63
C ARG A 261 -16.56 -16.20 21.83
N GLY A 262 -15.77 -16.93 22.59
CA GLY A 262 -14.98 -16.39 23.70
C GLY A 262 -13.97 -15.33 23.24
N ASP A 263 -13.66 -15.28 21.94
CA ASP A 263 -13.02 -14.14 21.29
C ASP A 263 -13.73 -12.79 21.56
N TYR A 264 -15.05 -12.77 21.80
CA TYR A 264 -15.78 -11.57 22.22
C TYR A 264 -15.43 -11.15 23.63
N TYR A 265 -15.38 -12.09 24.57
CA TYR A 265 -15.01 -11.81 25.94
C TYR A 265 -13.55 -11.38 26.05
N VAL A 266 -12.66 -11.99 25.27
CA VAL A 266 -11.24 -11.54 25.13
C VAL A 266 -11.17 -10.08 24.67
N GLN A 267 -11.98 -9.68 23.68
CA GLN A 267 -12.03 -8.30 23.18
C GLN A 267 -12.62 -7.32 24.20
N ALA A 268 -13.70 -7.72 24.89
CA ALA A 268 -14.33 -6.93 25.94
C ALA A 268 -13.36 -6.69 27.11
N LEU A 269 -12.60 -7.71 27.53
CA LEU A 269 -11.59 -7.59 28.57
C LEU A 269 -10.48 -6.60 28.21
N GLY A 270 -9.99 -6.64 26.96
CA GLY A 270 -9.01 -5.64 26.48
C GLY A 270 -9.54 -4.20 26.58
N PHE A 271 -10.81 -3.99 26.26
CA PHE A 271 -11.46 -2.69 26.40
C PHE A 271 -11.62 -2.28 27.88
N TYR A 272 -12.17 -3.15 28.72
CA TYR A 272 -12.38 -2.83 30.13
C TYR A 272 -11.08 -2.63 30.89
N ASN A 273 -10.03 -3.39 30.59
CA ASN A 273 -8.69 -3.19 31.17
C ASN A 273 -8.08 -1.86 30.73
N THR A 274 -8.28 -1.46 29.47
CA THR A 274 -7.85 -0.14 28.99
C THR A 274 -8.62 0.98 29.71
N ALA A 275 -9.94 0.84 29.86
CA ALA A 275 -10.77 1.80 30.59
C ALA A 275 -10.38 1.87 32.08
N TYR A 276 -10.12 0.74 32.71
CA TYR A 276 -9.69 0.64 34.11
C TYR A 276 -8.33 1.31 34.34
N ASN A 277 -7.41 1.22 33.39
CA ASN A 277 -6.08 1.84 33.47
C ASN A 277 -6.06 3.30 33.02
N SER A 278 -7.17 3.83 32.50
CA SER A 278 -7.24 5.23 32.06
C SER A 278 -7.22 6.19 33.25
N PRO A 279 -6.37 7.23 33.24
CA PRO A 279 -6.38 8.26 34.27
C PRO A 279 -7.67 9.12 34.26
N LEU A 280 -8.45 9.04 33.17
CA LEU A 280 -9.72 9.75 33.02
C LEU A 280 -10.90 9.02 33.70
N ALA A 281 -10.74 7.74 34.06
CA ALA A 281 -11.77 6.96 34.75
C ALA A 281 -11.63 7.14 36.27
N THR A 282 -12.37 8.10 36.83
CA THR A 282 -12.31 8.44 38.26
C THR A 282 -13.11 7.48 39.15
N ASP A 283 -14.19 6.89 38.64
CA ASP A 283 -14.93 5.79 39.27
C ASP A 283 -14.74 4.51 38.47
N LYS A 284 -14.11 3.50 39.09
CA LYS A 284 -13.80 2.22 38.45
C LYS A 284 -14.78 1.10 38.81
N SER A 285 -15.78 1.36 39.66
CA SER A 285 -16.69 0.33 40.19
C SER A 285 -17.43 -0.45 39.09
N ILE A 286 -18.04 0.26 38.14
CA ILE A 286 -18.76 -0.32 37.00
C ILE A 286 -17.80 -1.09 36.08
N VAL A 287 -16.62 -0.54 35.81
CA VAL A 287 -15.62 -1.20 34.96
C VAL A 287 -15.12 -2.47 35.62
N SER A 288 -14.84 -2.46 36.92
CA SER A 288 -14.47 -3.66 37.69
C SER A 288 -15.55 -4.74 37.66
N GLN A 289 -16.83 -4.37 37.79
CA GLN A 289 -17.94 -5.34 37.68
C GLN A 289 -18.05 -5.95 36.29
N LYS A 290 -17.87 -5.15 35.23
CA LYS A 290 -17.86 -5.63 33.85
C LYS A 290 -16.66 -6.54 33.57
N ILE A 291 -15.49 -6.22 34.11
CA ILE A 291 -14.29 -7.09 34.05
C ILE A 291 -14.60 -8.45 34.69
N LEU A 292 -15.11 -8.45 35.93
CA LEU A 292 -15.44 -9.67 36.69
C LEU A 292 -16.43 -10.56 35.92
N SER A 293 -17.56 -9.98 35.49
CA SER A 293 -18.58 -10.72 34.74
C SER A 293 -18.04 -11.28 33.41
N THR A 294 -17.12 -10.57 32.77
CA THR A 294 -16.50 -11.04 31.52
C THR A 294 -15.50 -12.17 31.78
N TYR A 295 -14.76 -12.15 32.90
CA TYR A 295 -13.92 -13.27 33.32
C TYR A 295 -14.75 -14.52 33.61
N GLU A 296 -15.85 -14.41 34.36
CA GLU A 296 -16.73 -15.55 34.66
C GLU A 296 -17.26 -16.22 33.39
N LYS A 297 -17.68 -15.42 32.40
CA LYS A 297 -18.19 -15.94 31.12
C LYS A 297 -17.10 -16.59 30.27
N LEU A 298 -15.92 -15.96 30.22
CA LEU A 298 -14.78 -16.51 29.49
C LEU A 298 -14.28 -17.82 30.13
N LEU A 299 -14.29 -17.90 31.46
CA LEU A 299 -14.00 -19.12 32.22
C LEU A 299 -15.01 -20.23 31.91
N ALA A 300 -16.31 -19.93 31.95
CA ALA A 300 -17.34 -20.91 31.62
C ALA A 300 -17.20 -21.46 30.19
N GLU A 301 -16.80 -20.61 29.24
CA GLU A 301 -16.54 -21.05 27.87
C GLU A 301 -15.26 -21.89 27.75
N ALA A 302 -14.21 -21.54 28.49
CA ALA A 302 -12.99 -22.34 28.59
C ALA A 302 -13.27 -23.73 29.19
N ASP A 303 -14.05 -23.80 30.27
CA ASP A 303 -14.48 -25.04 30.91
C ASP A 303 -15.28 -25.91 29.93
N ALA A 304 -16.19 -25.31 29.15
CA ALA A 304 -16.98 -26.02 28.14
C ALA A 304 -16.10 -26.58 27.00
N LEU A 305 -15.12 -25.81 26.53
CA LEU A 305 -14.17 -26.25 25.51
C LEU A 305 -13.31 -27.42 26.01
N LEU A 306 -12.85 -27.35 27.26
CA LEU A 306 -12.04 -28.40 27.89
C LEU A 306 -12.78 -29.76 27.98
N LEU A 307 -14.12 -29.76 27.91
CA LEU A 307 -14.94 -30.97 27.87
C LEU A 307 -15.10 -31.58 26.47
N ASN A 308 -14.82 -30.82 25.40
CA ASN A 308 -15.03 -31.26 24.01
C ASN A 308 -13.96 -32.24 23.50
N LYS A 309 -12.83 -32.41 24.21
CA LYS A 309 -11.77 -33.41 23.94
C LYS A 309 -11.19 -33.39 22.52
N THR A 310 -11.03 -32.21 21.93
CA THR A 310 -10.35 -32.02 20.64
C THR A 310 -9.17 -31.07 20.82
N ASP A 311 -8.08 -31.27 20.07
CA ASP A 311 -6.87 -30.43 20.07
C ASP A 311 -7.18 -28.92 20.03
N THR A 312 -8.07 -28.53 19.13
CA THR A 312 -8.46 -27.17 18.81
C THR A 312 -9.24 -26.57 19.97
N ALA A 313 -10.02 -27.39 20.67
CA ALA A 313 -10.77 -26.97 21.85
C ALA A 313 -9.84 -26.82 23.07
N ASP A 314 -8.87 -27.72 23.25
CA ASP A 314 -7.90 -27.63 24.35
C ASP A 314 -6.96 -26.43 24.17
N ALA A 315 -6.48 -26.17 22.95
CA ALA A 315 -5.71 -24.96 22.61
C ALA A 315 -6.51 -23.68 22.84
N THR A 316 -7.79 -23.66 22.43
CA THR A 316 -8.67 -22.51 22.64
C THR A 316 -9.01 -22.30 24.12
N ALA A 317 -9.21 -23.39 24.88
CA ALA A 317 -9.44 -23.33 26.33
C ALA A 317 -8.21 -22.77 27.06
N ALA A 318 -7.01 -23.27 26.75
CA ALA A 318 -5.75 -22.77 27.32
C ALA A 318 -5.60 -21.26 27.08
N LYS A 319 -5.87 -20.80 25.86
CA LYS A 319 -5.89 -19.37 25.50
C LYS A 319 -6.88 -18.54 26.34
N TYR A 320 -8.08 -19.05 26.57
CA TYR A 320 -9.10 -18.35 27.37
C TYR A 320 -8.72 -18.27 28.85
N TYR A 321 -8.29 -19.37 29.45
CA TYR A 321 -7.78 -19.37 30.84
C TYR A 321 -6.59 -18.42 31.01
N TRP A 322 -5.66 -18.44 30.07
CA TRP A 322 -4.52 -17.54 30.08
C TRP A 322 -4.96 -16.07 30.00
N THR A 323 -5.91 -15.75 29.12
CA THR A 323 -6.47 -14.39 29.00
C THR A 323 -7.08 -13.92 30.33
N VAL A 324 -7.75 -14.80 31.06
CA VAL A 324 -8.29 -14.51 32.39
C VAL A 324 -7.15 -14.16 33.36
N LEU A 325 -6.07 -14.95 33.37
CA LEU A 325 -4.90 -14.76 34.24
C LEU A 325 -4.11 -13.47 33.98
N GLN A 326 -4.26 -12.84 32.82
CA GLN A 326 -3.63 -11.53 32.52
C GLN A 326 -4.40 -10.34 33.12
N GLY A 327 -5.47 -10.59 33.87
CA GLY A 327 -6.34 -9.56 34.41
C GLY A 327 -5.81 -8.76 35.61
N PRO A 328 -6.13 -7.46 35.73
CA PRO A 328 -5.84 -6.70 36.93
C PRO A 328 -6.78 -7.11 38.08
N ASN A 329 -6.23 -7.25 39.29
CA ASN A 329 -6.99 -7.44 40.54
C ASN A 329 -7.97 -8.63 40.54
N LEU A 330 -7.53 -9.79 40.04
CA LEU A 330 -8.32 -11.02 40.07
C LEU A 330 -8.57 -11.47 41.52
N ALA A 331 -9.79 -11.93 41.82
CA ALA A 331 -10.06 -12.66 43.05
C ALA A 331 -9.23 -13.95 43.09
N SER A 332 -8.87 -14.42 44.29
CA SER A 332 -8.07 -15.63 44.47
C SER A 332 -8.75 -16.85 43.84
N GLU A 333 -10.09 -16.99 43.95
CA GLU A 333 -10.79 -18.15 43.39
C GLU A 333 -10.74 -18.17 41.85
N ILE A 334 -10.89 -17.02 41.19
CA ILE A 334 -10.80 -16.88 39.73
C ILE A 334 -9.39 -17.23 39.25
N THR A 335 -8.37 -16.78 39.98
CA THR A 335 -6.96 -17.06 39.67
C THR A 335 -6.65 -18.55 39.80
N GLU A 336 -7.12 -19.18 40.87
CA GLU A 336 -6.94 -20.62 41.12
C GLU A 336 -7.65 -21.47 40.06
N GLN A 337 -8.92 -21.18 39.75
CA GLN A 337 -9.69 -21.87 38.72
C GLN A 337 -9.03 -21.73 37.35
N ALA A 338 -8.65 -20.50 36.96
CA ALA A 338 -8.00 -20.25 35.68
C ALA A 338 -6.63 -20.93 35.58
N SER A 339 -5.84 -20.95 36.66
CA SER A 339 -4.53 -21.61 36.70
C SER A 339 -4.67 -23.14 36.58
N ALA A 340 -5.62 -23.73 37.31
CA ALA A 340 -5.90 -25.16 37.24
C ALA A 340 -6.42 -25.58 35.86
N GLY A 341 -7.34 -24.80 35.29
CA GLY A 341 -7.88 -24.99 33.95
C GLY A 341 -6.80 -24.86 32.87
N LEU A 342 -5.95 -23.84 32.96
CA LEU A 342 -4.81 -23.66 32.06
C LEU A 342 -3.87 -24.87 32.09
N ASN A 343 -3.47 -25.33 33.29
CA ASN A 343 -2.61 -26.50 33.43
C ASN A 343 -3.25 -27.77 32.86
N SER A 344 -4.57 -27.95 33.07
CA SER A 344 -5.29 -29.10 32.51
C SER A 344 -5.36 -29.05 30.98
N ALA A 345 -5.66 -27.88 30.41
CA ALA A 345 -5.73 -27.68 28.97
C ALA A 345 -4.36 -27.92 28.30
N LEU A 346 -3.30 -27.36 28.89
CA LEU A 346 -1.93 -27.54 28.38
C LEU A 346 -1.43 -28.97 28.52
N ALA A 347 -1.80 -29.69 29.58
CA ALA A 347 -1.45 -31.10 29.73
C ALA A 347 -2.14 -31.99 28.67
N LYS A 348 -3.41 -31.71 28.34
CA LYS A 348 -4.13 -32.41 27.26
C LYS A 348 -3.55 -32.08 25.89
N LEU A 349 -3.28 -30.81 25.63
CA LEU A 349 -2.65 -30.35 24.40
C LEU A 349 -1.26 -30.98 24.23
N LEU A 350 -0.48 -31.10 25.31
CA LEU A 350 0.82 -31.76 25.30
C LEU A 350 0.69 -33.25 24.91
N ALA A 351 -0.30 -33.95 25.48
CA ALA A 351 -0.53 -35.36 25.17
C ALA A 351 -0.93 -35.57 23.70
N GLU A 352 -1.74 -34.68 23.13
CA GLU A 352 -2.11 -34.75 21.71
C GLU A 352 -0.94 -34.36 20.80
N ALA A 353 -0.16 -33.34 21.16
CA ALA A 353 1.06 -32.95 20.44
C ALA A 353 2.07 -34.11 20.39
N ASP A 354 2.28 -34.81 21.51
CA ASP A 354 3.13 -36.01 21.56
C ASP A 354 2.60 -37.12 20.66
N LYS A 355 1.28 -37.33 20.62
CA LYS A 355 0.65 -38.32 19.75
C LYS A 355 0.82 -37.96 18.28
N LEU A 356 0.62 -36.70 17.91
CA LEU A 356 0.84 -36.19 16.56
C LEU A 356 2.31 -36.30 16.14
N ALA A 357 3.25 -36.03 17.05
CA ALA A 357 4.68 -36.17 16.79
C ALA A 357 5.12 -37.63 16.56
N LEU A 358 4.34 -38.62 17.02
CA LEU A 358 4.58 -40.05 16.82
C LEU A 358 4.00 -40.60 15.51
N ASP A 359 3.04 -39.92 14.89
CA ASP A 359 2.39 -40.36 13.64
C ASP A 359 3.32 -40.23 12.41
N GLU A 360 4.44 -39.53 12.55
CA GLU A 360 5.51 -39.34 11.56
C GLU A 360 5.09 -38.75 10.19
N THR A 361 3.81 -38.45 9.97
CA THR A 361 3.35 -37.73 8.78
C THR A 361 3.71 -36.25 8.85
N CYS A 362 3.86 -35.62 7.70
CA CYS A 362 4.22 -34.20 7.64
C CYS A 362 3.15 -33.31 8.26
N ASP A 363 1.87 -33.55 7.97
CA ASP A 363 0.78 -32.75 8.52
C ASP A 363 0.66 -32.93 10.05
N SER A 364 0.86 -34.15 10.57
CA SER A 364 0.89 -34.39 12.02
C SER A 364 2.10 -33.72 12.69
N ASN A 365 3.27 -33.71 12.05
CA ASN A 365 4.42 -32.95 12.57
C ASN A 365 4.17 -31.42 12.55
N ILE A 366 3.46 -30.89 11.55
CA ILE A 366 3.11 -29.46 11.54
C ILE A 366 2.19 -29.13 12.72
N SER A 367 1.13 -29.92 12.91
CA SER A 367 0.19 -29.72 14.02
C SER A 367 0.88 -29.88 15.37
N ALA A 368 1.74 -30.90 15.54
CA ALA A 368 2.52 -31.08 16.76
C ALA A 368 3.42 -29.87 17.06
N ALA A 369 4.12 -29.35 16.05
CA ALA A 369 4.97 -28.17 16.23
C ALA A 369 4.18 -26.92 16.65
N GLN A 370 2.97 -26.75 16.12
CA GLN A 370 2.07 -25.66 16.51
C GLN A 370 1.63 -25.81 17.98
N ASP A 371 1.20 -27.00 18.37
CA ASP A 371 0.71 -27.28 19.73
C ASP A 371 1.81 -27.13 20.79
N TYR A 372 3.02 -27.66 20.53
CA TYR A 372 4.17 -27.42 21.41
C TYR A 372 4.53 -25.93 21.49
N GLY A 373 4.43 -25.21 20.37
CA GLY A 373 4.65 -23.77 20.33
C GLY A 373 3.65 -22.98 21.17
N ILE A 374 2.37 -23.40 21.19
CA ILE A 374 1.32 -22.84 22.05
C ILE A 374 1.65 -23.08 23.53
N ILE A 375 2.04 -24.31 23.88
CA ILE A 375 2.38 -24.67 25.27
C ILE A 375 3.53 -23.81 25.78
N LEU A 376 4.61 -23.65 25.01
CA LEU A 376 5.80 -22.92 25.42
C LEU A 376 5.62 -21.39 25.56
N GLN A 377 4.48 -20.85 25.14
CA GLN A 377 4.14 -19.43 25.28
C GLN A 377 3.27 -19.12 26.51
N GLY A 378 2.80 -20.14 27.23
CA GLY A 378 2.06 -19.97 28.49
C GLY A 378 2.96 -19.49 29.65
N PRO A 379 2.45 -18.66 30.59
CA PRO A 379 3.23 -18.18 31.73
C PRO A 379 3.42 -19.26 32.79
N SER A 380 4.57 -19.21 33.49
CA SER A 380 4.95 -20.01 34.69
C SER A 380 4.32 -21.39 34.78
N LEU A 381 4.73 -22.24 33.83
CA LEU A 381 4.23 -23.59 33.66
C LEU A 381 4.90 -24.56 34.64
N ASP A 382 4.26 -25.71 34.83
CA ASP A 382 4.95 -26.89 35.34
C ASP A 382 6.22 -27.13 34.50
N THR A 383 7.38 -27.10 35.17
CA THR A 383 8.69 -27.25 34.53
C THR A 383 8.77 -28.53 33.70
N SER A 384 8.06 -29.59 34.09
CA SER A 384 8.04 -30.87 33.37
C SER A 384 7.27 -30.80 32.04
N ILE A 385 6.14 -30.09 32.01
CA ILE A 385 5.34 -29.84 30.79
C ILE A 385 6.17 -29.01 29.80
N THR A 386 6.83 -27.97 30.31
CA THR A 386 7.65 -27.06 29.49
C THR A 386 8.83 -27.78 28.85
N GLU A 387 9.57 -28.58 29.63
CA GLU A 387 10.75 -29.27 29.11
C GLU A 387 10.36 -30.36 28.10
N ARG A 388 9.25 -31.06 28.35
CA ARG A 388 8.70 -32.05 27.40
C ARG A 388 8.22 -31.39 26.11
N ALA A 389 7.53 -30.26 26.19
CA ALA A 389 7.11 -29.49 25.02
C ALA A 389 8.30 -28.95 24.22
N ARG A 390 9.35 -28.46 24.90
CA ARG A 390 10.60 -28.00 24.27
C ARG A 390 11.29 -29.13 23.51
N THR A 391 11.42 -30.29 24.15
CA THR A 391 12.03 -31.48 23.55
C THR A 391 11.22 -31.96 22.35
N GLY A 392 9.90 -32.01 22.49
CA GLY A 392 8.98 -32.37 21.42
C GLY A 392 9.08 -31.42 20.23
N LEU A 393 9.07 -30.10 20.47
CA LEU A 393 9.18 -29.09 19.43
C LEU A 393 10.48 -29.21 18.64
N LEU A 394 11.60 -29.37 19.34
CA LEU A 394 12.92 -29.52 18.70
C LEU A 394 12.97 -30.79 17.83
N SER A 395 12.43 -31.89 18.35
CA SER A 395 12.33 -33.17 17.61
C SER A 395 11.49 -33.01 16.34
N THR A 396 10.33 -32.35 16.44
CA THR A 396 9.42 -32.13 15.33
C THR A 396 10.02 -31.18 14.28
N TYR A 397 10.67 -30.08 14.70
CA TYR A 397 11.40 -29.22 13.76
C TYR A 397 12.49 -29.99 13.03
N LYS A 398 13.22 -30.88 13.72
CA LYS A 398 14.23 -31.70 13.06
C LYS A 398 13.61 -32.60 11.98
N LYS A 399 12.48 -33.26 12.28
CA LYS A 399 11.74 -34.06 11.29
C LYS A 399 11.30 -33.23 10.08
N LEU A 400 10.78 -32.03 10.31
CA LEU A 400 10.36 -31.11 9.24
C LEU A 400 11.55 -30.67 8.38
N LEU A 401 12.70 -30.35 8.97
CA LEU A 401 13.92 -30.00 8.23
C LEU A 401 14.47 -31.18 7.44
N ASP A 402 14.50 -32.37 8.05
CA ASP A 402 14.97 -33.58 7.38
C ASP A 402 14.11 -33.92 6.15
N GLU A 403 12.80 -33.69 6.23
CA GLU A 403 11.90 -33.87 5.08
C GLU A 403 12.02 -32.74 4.05
N ALA A 404 12.16 -31.50 4.50
CA ALA A 404 12.38 -30.35 3.62
C ALA A 404 13.64 -30.54 2.77
N ASP A 405 14.74 -30.98 3.40
CA ASP A 405 16.01 -31.25 2.72
C ASP A 405 15.84 -32.36 1.66
N LYS A 406 15.05 -33.41 1.93
CA LYS A 406 14.73 -34.44 0.90
C LYS A 406 13.96 -33.86 -0.27
N LEU A 407 12.93 -33.04 0.00
CA LEU A 407 12.08 -32.43 -1.04
C LEU A 407 12.85 -31.43 -1.92
N VAL A 408 13.83 -30.71 -1.36
CA VAL A 408 14.75 -29.86 -2.14
C VAL A 408 15.57 -30.72 -3.11
N MET A 409 16.03 -31.88 -2.67
CA MET A 409 16.80 -32.81 -3.52
C MET A 409 15.97 -33.39 -4.67
N GLU A 410 14.65 -33.48 -4.53
CA GLU A 410 13.75 -33.86 -5.63
C GLU A 410 13.63 -32.77 -6.71
N GLY A 411 13.78 -31.49 -6.33
CA GLY A 411 13.96 -30.36 -7.25
C GLY A 411 12.76 -29.97 -8.12
N THR A 412 11.57 -30.55 -7.90
CA THR A 412 10.34 -30.18 -8.64
C THR A 412 9.71 -28.92 -8.07
N ASP A 413 8.91 -28.18 -8.86
CA ASP A 413 8.18 -27.01 -8.35
C ASP A 413 7.28 -27.36 -7.16
N SER A 414 6.65 -28.53 -7.20
CA SER A 414 5.79 -29.03 -6.12
C SER A 414 6.59 -29.41 -4.86
N SER A 415 7.73 -30.07 -5.01
CA SER A 415 8.60 -30.44 -3.88
C SER A 415 9.26 -29.20 -3.28
N ASN A 416 9.74 -28.25 -4.10
CA ASN A 416 10.28 -26.97 -3.64
C ASN A 416 9.23 -26.09 -2.93
N THR A 417 7.97 -26.09 -3.40
CA THR A 417 6.86 -25.41 -2.72
C THR A 417 6.60 -26.02 -1.35
N THR A 418 6.67 -27.35 -1.25
CA THR A 418 6.45 -28.09 0.00
C THR A 418 7.62 -27.93 0.97
N ALA A 419 8.87 -28.01 0.49
CA ALA A 419 10.07 -27.71 1.27
C ALA A 419 10.06 -26.28 1.81
N THR A 420 9.65 -25.31 0.98
CA THR A 420 9.46 -23.91 1.38
C THR A 420 8.48 -23.79 2.54
N LYS A 421 7.38 -24.55 2.53
CA LYS A 421 6.41 -24.61 3.64
C LYS A 421 7.09 -25.11 4.93
N TYR A 422 7.89 -26.17 4.87
CA TYR A 422 8.52 -26.77 6.07
C TYR A 422 9.63 -25.90 6.65
N TYR A 423 10.55 -25.38 5.83
CA TYR A 423 11.55 -24.42 6.30
C TYR A 423 10.91 -23.17 6.90
N SER A 424 9.82 -22.70 6.29
CA SER A 424 9.06 -21.56 6.80
C SER A 424 8.47 -21.82 8.18
N ILE A 425 7.93 -23.02 8.44
CA ILE A 425 7.36 -23.39 9.74
C ILE A 425 8.43 -23.36 10.84
N VAL A 426 9.63 -23.86 10.56
CA VAL A 426 10.75 -23.83 11.52
C VAL A 426 11.24 -22.40 11.76
N LEU A 427 11.38 -21.59 10.70
CA LEU A 427 11.79 -20.18 10.81
C LEU A 427 10.75 -19.29 11.52
N GLN A 428 9.46 -19.62 11.39
CA GLN A 428 8.35 -18.89 12.00
C GLN A 428 8.05 -19.39 13.41
N GLY A 429 8.64 -20.51 13.81
CA GLY A 429 8.47 -21.16 15.08
C GLY A 429 9.17 -20.49 16.26
N LEU A 430 8.99 -21.05 17.46
CA LEU A 430 9.75 -20.60 18.64
C LEU A 430 11.23 -20.97 18.46
N SER A 431 12.12 -19.97 18.45
CA SER A 431 13.55 -20.21 18.27
C SER A 431 14.16 -20.82 19.53
N LEU A 432 14.35 -22.14 19.50
CA LEU A 432 14.99 -22.91 20.56
C LEU A 432 16.44 -23.31 20.22
N ASP A 433 16.78 -23.32 18.93
CA ASP A 433 18.06 -23.77 18.39
C ASP A 433 18.47 -22.92 17.18
N ALA A 434 19.61 -22.24 17.30
CA ALA A 434 20.12 -21.33 16.29
C ALA A 434 20.61 -22.06 15.03
N ASP A 435 21.17 -23.28 15.17
CA ASP A 435 21.69 -24.05 14.05
C ASP A 435 20.56 -24.58 13.17
N MET A 436 19.45 -24.98 13.79
CA MET A 436 18.23 -25.38 13.07
C MET A 436 17.57 -24.20 12.37
N THR A 437 17.57 -23.03 13.02
CA THR A 437 17.09 -21.78 12.42
C THR A 437 17.92 -21.43 11.19
N GLU A 438 19.25 -21.56 11.28
CA GLU A 438 20.16 -21.30 10.18
C GLU A 438 20.04 -22.34 9.05
N ARG A 439 19.91 -23.64 9.38
CA ARG A 439 19.63 -24.70 8.41
C ARG A 439 18.36 -24.41 7.61
N ALA A 440 17.30 -24.00 8.30
CA ALA A 440 16.04 -23.62 7.66
C ALA A 440 16.18 -22.39 6.75
N ARG A 441 16.97 -21.39 7.19
CA ARG A 441 17.25 -20.17 6.41
C ARG A 441 17.99 -20.50 5.11
N ILE A 442 19.01 -21.36 5.17
CA ILE A 442 19.78 -21.79 4.01
C ILE A 442 18.91 -22.60 3.05
N GLY A 443 18.13 -23.56 3.55
CA GLY A 443 17.23 -24.38 2.74
C GLY A 443 16.17 -23.54 2.02
N LEU A 444 15.60 -22.54 2.69
CA LEU A 444 14.65 -21.61 2.09
C LEU A 444 15.26 -20.77 0.95
N GLN A 445 16.56 -20.44 1.02
CA GLN A 445 17.25 -19.76 -0.08
C GLN A 445 17.46 -20.68 -1.30
N GLN A 446 17.64 -21.98 -1.06
CA GLN A 446 17.85 -22.98 -2.11
C GLN A 446 16.58 -23.26 -2.91
N THR A 447 15.40 -23.23 -2.28
CA THR A 447 14.12 -23.42 -2.99
C THR A 447 13.78 -22.30 -3.99
N GLY A 448 14.37 -21.11 -3.83
CA GLY A 448 14.20 -19.96 -4.72
C GLY A 448 15.18 -19.87 -5.90
N ASN A 449 16.18 -20.75 -5.96
CA ASN A 449 17.28 -20.71 -6.93
C ASN A 449 17.25 -21.86 -7.98
N SER A 450 16.12 -22.56 -8.14
CA SER A 450 16.02 -23.69 -9.06
C SER A 450 15.92 -23.24 -10.53
N THR A 451 17.08 -23.16 -11.20
CA THR A 451 17.11 -23.41 -12.66
C THR A 451 16.76 -24.89 -12.90
N PRO A 452 15.78 -25.22 -13.75
CA PRO A 452 15.55 -26.60 -14.14
C PRO A 452 16.77 -27.14 -14.88
N VAL A 453 17.27 -28.31 -14.49
CA VAL A 453 18.22 -29.08 -15.33
C VAL A 453 17.43 -29.56 -16.56
N PRO A 454 17.83 -29.20 -17.81
CA PRO A 454 17.14 -29.69 -18.99
C PRO A 454 17.45 -31.19 -19.17
N ASN A 455 16.39 -31.99 -19.30
CA ASN A 455 16.49 -33.36 -19.81
C ASN A 455 16.84 -33.30 -21.32
N PRO A 456 17.84 -34.04 -21.82
CA PRO A 456 18.21 -34.02 -23.23
C PRO A 456 17.06 -34.55 -24.09
N THR A 457 16.51 -33.68 -24.94
CA THR A 457 15.50 -34.06 -25.95
C THR A 457 16.20 -34.42 -27.27
N PRO A 458 15.84 -35.53 -27.93
CA PRO A 458 16.51 -36.02 -29.13
C PRO A 458 16.32 -35.14 -30.37
N THR A 459 17.34 -35.16 -31.22
CA THR A 459 17.55 -34.44 -32.48
C THR A 459 16.40 -34.62 -33.49
N PRO A 460 15.92 -33.54 -34.16
CA PRO A 460 14.98 -33.65 -35.27
C PRO A 460 15.67 -34.06 -36.57
N THR A 461 15.06 -35.02 -37.27
CA THR A 461 15.39 -35.46 -38.64
C THR A 461 14.84 -34.45 -39.67
N PRO A 462 15.57 -34.13 -40.76
CA PRO A 462 15.07 -33.24 -41.80
C PRO A 462 14.12 -33.96 -42.76
N ASP A 463 13.08 -33.26 -43.22
CA ASP A 463 12.21 -33.72 -44.33
C ASP A 463 11.99 -32.57 -45.34
N PRO A 464 11.69 -32.88 -46.62
CA PRO A 464 12.13 -32.11 -47.77
C PRO A 464 11.16 -31.04 -48.26
N THR A 465 11.76 -30.12 -49.03
CA THR A 465 11.15 -29.06 -49.82
C THR A 465 10.13 -29.55 -50.85
N PRO A 466 8.98 -28.86 -51.00
CA PRO A 466 8.21 -28.86 -52.24
C PRO A 466 8.23 -27.50 -52.97
N THR A 467 8.04 -27.64 -54.28
CA THR A 467 8.22 -26.76 -55.46
C THR A 467 7.15 -25.64 -55.60
N PRO A 468 7.39 -24.56 -56.37
CA PRO A 468 6.48 -23.42 -56.49
C PRO A 468 5.43 -23.58 -57.61
N ASP A 469 4.30 -22.87 -57.50
CA ASP A 469 3.28 -22.69 -58.55
C ASP A 469 2.72 -21.23 -58.49
N PRO A 470 1.99 -20.71 -59.50
CA PRO A 470 2.30 -19.43 -60.11
C PRO A 470 1.33 -18.31 -59.72
N THR A 471 1.80 -17.09 -60.02
CA THR A 471 1.22 -15.79 -59.73
C THR A 471 -0.03 -15.47 -60.58
N PRO A 472 -1.10 -14.89 -59.99
CA PRO A 472 -2.07 -14.07 -60.73
C PRO A 472 -1.85 -12.56 -60.52
N THR A 473 -2.17 -11.83 -61.59
CA THR A 473 -1.93 -10.41 -61.90
C THR A 473 -2.72 -9.42 -61.00
N PRO A 474 -2.18 -8.22 -60.68
CA PRO A 474 -2.85 -7.23 -59.84
C PRO A 474 -3.88 -6.37 -60.59
N ASP A 475 -5.00 -6.08 -59.90
CA ASP A 475 -6.00 -5.04 -60.25
C ASP A 475 -5.51 -3.64 -59.81
N PRO A 476 -6.03 -2.54 -60.38
CA PRO A 476 -5.49 -1.20 -60.21
C PRO A 476 -5.78 -0.62 -58.81
N THR A 477 -4.74 0.00 -58.24
CA THR A 477 -4.72 0.58 -56.90
C THR A 477 -5.52 1.89 -56.84
N PRO A 478 -6.48 2.07 -55.92
CA PRO A 478 -7.05 3.39 -55.62
C PRO A 478 -6.00 4.27 -54.91
N ASP A 479 -6.08 5.58 -55.14
CA ASP A 479 -5.20 6.60 -54.57
C ASP A 479 -5.01 6.42 -53.05
N PRO A 480 -3.78 6.56 -52.51
CA PRO A 480 -3.51 6.30 -51.10
C PRO A 480 -4.23 7.32 -50.22
N THR A 481 -5.20 6.81 -49.45
CA THR A 481 -5.66 7.46 -48.22
C THR A 481 -4.44 7.76 -47.35
N PRO A 482 -4.27 8.99 -46.81
CA PRO A 482 -3.13 9.31 -45.96
C PRO A 482 -3.02 8.29 -44.82
N GLN A 483 -1.89 7.56 -44.77
CA GLN A 483 -1.65 6.59 -43.71
C GLN A 483 -1.74 7.28 -42.34
N PRO A 484 -2.41 6.67 -41.35
CA PRO A 484 -2.39 7.20 -39.99
C PRO A 484 -0.94 7.28 -39.51
N VAL A 485 -0.60 8.38 -38.84
CA VAL A 485 0.72 8.58 -38.24
C VAL A 485 0.90 7.53 -37.14
N VAL A 486 1.60 6.44 -37.46
CA VAL A 486 1.92 5.35 -36.52
C VAL A 486 2.98 5.86 -35.56
N SER A 487 2.66 5.92 -34.26
CA SER A 487 3.64 6.26 -33.23
C SER A 487 4.76 5.21 -33.19
N LYS A 488 6.01 5.62 -33.39
CA LYS A 488 7.19 4.76 -33.23
C LYS A 488 7.50 4.59 -31.73
N ILE A 489 7.40 3.37 -31.23
CA ILE A 489 7.76 3.04 -29.85
C ILE A 489 9.23 2.61 -29.79
N THR A 490 10.00 3.23 -28.90
CA THR A 490 11.41 2.93 -28.66
C THR A 490 11.64 2.71 -27.18
N ARG A 491 12.09 1.51 -26.79
CA ARG A 491 12.50 1.22 -25.42
C ARG A 491 13.97 1.56 -25.21
N LEU A 492 14.26 2.33 -24.17
CA LEU A 492 15.61 2.71 -23.74
C LEU A 492 15.87 2.05 -22.39
N SER A 493 16.70 1.02 -22.37
CA SER A 493 16.96 0.22 -21.16
C SER A 493 18.33 -0.43 -21.18
N GLY A 494 18.93 -0.57 -20.00
CA GLY A 494 20.04 -1.49 -19.73
C GLY A 494 19.73 -2.41 -18.55
N ASP A 495 20.69 -3.23 -18.15
CA ASP A 495 20.54 -4.17 -17.05
C ASP A 495 20.46 -3.46 -15.69
N ARG A 496 21.09 -2.28 -15.59
CA ARG A 496 21.08 -1.40 -14.42
C ARG A 496 20.58 -0.01 -14.79
N ALA A 497 20.20 0.78 -13.78
CA ALA A 497 19.70 2.14 -13.97
C ALA A 497 20.76 3.07 -14.60
N GLU A 498 22.03 2.89 -14.26
CA GLU A 498 23.15 3.59 -14.89
C GLU A 498 23.23 3.25 -16.39
N ASP A 499 23.04 2.00 -16.75
CA ASP A 499 23.07 1.54 -18.15
C ASP A 499 21.85 2.08 -18.92
N THR A 500 20.68 2.15 -18.28
CA THR A 500 19.50 2.85 -18.83
C THR A 500 19.77 4.34 -19.04
N ALA A 501 20.39 5.03 -18.07
CA ALA A 501 20.77 6.43 -18.22
C ALA A 501 21.75 6.65 -19.39
N ILE A 502 22.68 5.72 -19.62
CA ILE A 502 23.56 5.72 -20.80
C ILE A 502 22.75 5.57 -22.09
N LYS A 503 21.76 4.65 -22.15
CA LYS A 503 20.88 4.51 -23.33
C LYS A 503 20.06 5.76 -23.60
N ILE A 504 19.58 6.42 -22.54
CA ILE A 504 18.87 7.69 -22.63
C ILE A 504 19.78 8.79 -23.18
N SER A 505 21.02 8.86 -22.69
CA SER A 505 22.04 9.79 -23.19
C SER A 505 22.35 9.55 -24.67
N GLN A 506 22.52 8.29 -25.09
CA GLN A 506 22.78 7.93 -26.49
C GLN A 506 21.61 8.27 -27.43
N ALA A 507 20.37 8.22 -26.93
CA ALA A 507 19.20 8.59 -27.71
C ALA A 507 19.00 10.11 -27.82
N GLY A 508 19.39 10.88 -26.80
CA GLY A 508 19.17 12.33 -26.75
C GLY A 508 20.34 13.19 -27.23
N TRP A 509 21.56 12.65 -27.20
CA TRP A 509 22.80 13.40 -27.45
C TRP A 509 23.73 12.64 -28.39
N GLU A 510 24.06 13.26 -29.52
CA GLU A 510 25.05 12.74 -30.47
C GLU A 510 26.48 12.74 -29.90
N ASN A 511 27.41 12.11 -30.60
CA ASN A 511 28.82 12.12 -30.17
C ASN A 511 29.38 13.54 -30.15
N ASN A 512 30.15 13.89 -29.12
CA ASN A 512 30.72 15.24 -28.92
C ASN A 512 29.69 16.39 -28.88
N SER A 513 28.43 16.10 -28.54
CA SER A 513 27.35 17.11 -28.53
C SER A 513 27.13 17.77 -27.17
N SER A 514 27.77 17.30 -26.09
CA SER A 514 27.59 17.86 -24.75
C SER A 514 28.90 17.95 -23.97
N SER A 515 29.44 19.16 -23.87
CA SER A 515 30.64 19.45 -23.06
C SER A 515 30.37 19.36 -21.54
N VAL A 516 29.10 19.33 -21.15
CA VAL A 516 28.64 19.32 -19.76
C VAL A 516 27.83 18.05 -19.47
N VAL A 517 27.97 17.49 -18.27
CA VAL A 517 27.13 16.40 -17.75
C VAL A 517 26.71 16.71 -16.32
N LEU A 518 25.44 16.40 -15.98
CA LEU A 518 25.00 16.36 -14.59
C LEU A 518 25.15 14.92 -14.09
N LEU A 519 25.74 14.75 -12.91
CA LEU A 519 25.96 13.45 -12.28
C LEU A 519 25.19 13.38 -10.97
N ALA A 520 24.30 12.40 -10.87
CA ALA A 520 23.52 12.11 -9.67
C ALA A 520 23.75 10.67 -9.19
N ARG A 521 23.43 10.41 -7.92
CA ARG A 521 23.50 9.05 -7.37
C ARG A 521 22.29 8.20 -7.79
N VAL A 522 22.51 6.92 -8.02
CA VAL A 522 21.48 5.98 -8.51
C VAL A 522 20.47 5.56 -7.44
N ASP A 523 20.90 5.49 -6.18
CA ASP A 523 20.18 4.85 -5.07
C ASP A 523 19.32 5.83 -4.25
N ARG A 524 19.42 7.13 -4.50
CA ARG A 524 18.59 8.17 -3.86
C ARG A 524 18.27 9.33 -4.80
N PHE A 525 17.01 9.76 -4.82
CA PHE A 525 16.51 10.78 -5.76
C PHE A 525 16.61 12.23 -5.28
N GLN A 526 16.62 12.48 -3.96
CA GLN A 526 16.17 13.78 -3.42
C GLN A 526 16.96 14.98 -3.96
N ASP A 527 18.28 14.87 -4.05
CA ASP A 527 19.16 15.96 -4.49
C ASP A 527 19.00 16.30 -5.99
N ALA A 528 18.62 15.32 -6.80
CA ALA A 528 18.60 15.44 -8.25
C ALA A 528 17.19 15.72 -8.84
N LEU A 529 16.12 15.64 -8.04
CA LEU A 529 14.75 15.91 -8.51
C LEU A 529 14.60 17.30 -9.17
N ALA A 530 15.36 18.28 -8.70
CA ALA A 530 15.33 19.64 -9.23
C ALA A 530 16.27 19.87 -10.41
N ALA A 531 17.02 18.85 -10.87
CA ALA A 531 18.09 19.00 -11.84
C ALA A 531 17.61 19.14 -13.30
N ALA A 532 16.42 18.68 -13.65
CA ALA A 532 15.95 18.67 -15.05
C ALA A 532 15.94 20.07 -15.71
N PRO A 533 15.48 21.16 -15.06
CA PRO A 533 15.57 22.49 -15.64
C PRO A 533 17.01 23.00 -15.82
N LEU A 534 17.92 22.63 -14.91
CA LEU A 534 19.34 22.95 -15.05
C LEU A 534 19.97 22.16 -16.21
N ALA A 535 19.64 20.87 -16.34
CA ALA A 535 20.08 20.02 -17.44
C ALA A 535 19.68 20.62 -18.80
N LYS A 536 18.42 21.07 -18.93
CA LYS A 536 17.93 21.77 -20.12
C LYS A 536 18.66 23.07 -20.39
N LYS A 537 18.86 23.91 -19.37
CA LYS A 537 19.60 25.19 -19.50
C LYS A 537 21.03 24.95 -20.01
N LEU A 538 21.67 23.87 -19.57
CA LEU A 538 23.04 23.52 -19.93
C LEU A 538 23.13 22.67 -21.21
N GLY A 539 22.00 22.22 -21.77
CA GLY A 539 21.97 21.27 -22.89
C GLY A 539 22.60 19.91 -22.55
N ALA A 540 22.62 19.54 -21.27
CA ALA A 540 23.43 18.44 -20.74
C ALA A 540 22.59 17.22 -20.33
N PRO A 541 23.08 15.98 -20.53
CA PRO A 541 22.43 14.79 -20.00
C PRO A 541 22.63 14.67 -18.48
N LEU A 542 21.73 13.91 -17.85
CA LEU A 542 21.84 13.48 -16.46
C LEU A 542 22.23 12.00 -16.44
N LEU A 543 23.45 11.72 -15.99
CA LEU A 543 23.97 10.36 -15.79
C LEU A 543 23.91 9.96 -14.32
N LEU A 544 23.93 8.66 -14.07
CA LEU A 544 23.85 8.07 -12.74
C LEU A 544 25.17 7.38 -12.35
N THR A 545 25.45 7.35 -11.06
CA THR A 545 26.61 6.65 -10.48
C THR A 545 26.25 6.03 -9.13
N ALA A 546 26.98 5.01 -8.71
CA ALA A 546 26.99 4.60 -7.31
C ALA A 546 27.62 5.71 -6.44
N PRO A 547 27.27 5.79 -5.14
CA PRO A 547 27.74 6.86 -4.25
C PRO A 547 29.25 6.90 -4.05
N ASP A 548 29.90 5.74 -4.05
CA ASP A 548 31.29 5.54 -3.67
C ASP A 548 32.22 5.20 -4.85
N GLN A 549 31.66 4.80 -5.99
CA GLN A 549 32.43 4.44 -7.17
C GLN A 549 31.70 4.83 -8.45
N ILE A 550 32.45 5.38 -9.41
CA ILE A 550 31.95 5.61 -10.77
C ILE A 550 32.41 4.48 -11.68
N ASP A 551 31.46 3.93 -12.42
CA ASP A 551 31.73 2.86 -13.36
C ASP A 551 32.45 3.36 -14.60
N ASN A 552 33.28 2.48 -15.15
CA ASN A 552 34.02 2.78 -16.38
C ASN A 552 33.08 2.98 -17.59
N THR A 553 31.90 2.34 -17.60
CA THR A 553 30.89 2.54 -18.65
C THR A 553 30.31 3.95 -18.64
N VAL A 554 30.08 4.51 -17.45
CA VAL A 554 29.63 5.91 -17.27
C VAL A 554 30.73 6.88 -17.71
N LEU A 555 31.99 6.61 -17.36
CA LEU A 555 33.13 7.41 -17.84
C LEU A 555 33.29 7.35 -19.37
N GLN A 556 33.04 6.21 -19.99
CA GLN A 556 33.06 6.05 -21.44
C GLN A 556 31.94 6.85 -22.11
N GLU A 557 30.74 6.86 -21.52
CA GLU A 557 29.64 7.68 -22.04
C GLU A 557 29.94 9.18 -21.92
N MET A 558 30.52 9.63 -20.80
CA MET A 558 30.99 11.01 -20.65
C MET A 558 32.02 11.39 -21.73
N LYS A 559 32.94 10.48 -22.07
CA LYS A 559 33.90 10.68 -23.17
C LYS A 559 33.24 10.72 -24.53
N ARG A 560 32.25 9.84 -24.80
CA ARG A 560 31.47 9.83 -26.05
C ARG A 560 30.76 11.17 -26.26
N LEU A 561 30.22 11.75 -25.21
CA LEU A 561 29.57 13.06 -25.22
C LEU A 561 30.54 14.23 -25.46
N GLY A 562 31.85 14.02 -25.29
CA GLY A 562 32.85 15.09 -25.30
C GLY A 562 32.85 15.93 -24.02
N ALA A 563 32.37 15.36 -22.90
CA ALA A 563 32.20 16.09 -21.65
C ALA A 563 33.55 16.44 -21.00
N ASN A 564 33.73 17.71 -20.64
CA ASN A 564 34.89 18.21 -19.92
C ASN A 564 34.53 18.83 -18.56
N LYS A 565 33.25 19.16 -18.33
CA LYS A 565 32.73 19.70 -17.07
C LYS A 565 31.59 18.84 -16.53
N ILE A 566 31.71 18.43 -15.27
CA ILE A 566 30.74 17.57 -14.58
C ILE A 566 30.16 18.35 -13.40
N TYR A 567 28.85 18.56 -13.41
CA TYR A 567 28.10 19.06 -12.26
C TYR A 567 27.67 17.88 -11.39
N VAL A 568 28.31 17.72 -10.25
CA VAL A 568 27.97 16.68 -9.27
C VAL A 568 26.86 17.20 -8.39
N ILE A 569 25.70 16.54 -8.42
CA ILE A 569 24.50 16.96 -7.69
C ILE A 569 24.43 16.24 -6.35
N GLY A 570 24.45 17.00 -5.26
CA GLY A 570 24.45 16.51 -3.88
C GLY A 570 25.81 16.63 -3.19
N GLY A 571 25.79 16.57 -1.85
CA GLY A 571 26.96 16.74 -0.99
C GLY A 571 27.94 15.55 -1.04
N GLU A 572 29.03 15.63 -0.27
CA GLU A 572 30.02 14.53 -0.22
C GLU A 572 29.45 13.23 0.38
N GLY A 573 28.46 13.30 1.27
CA GLY A 573 27.72 12.12 1.72
C GLY A 573 26.74 11.57 0.68
N ALA A 574 26.49 12.31 -0.40
CA ALA A 574 25.69 11.85 -1.53
C ALA A 574 26.55 11.13 -2.57
N ILE A 575 27.62 11.79 -3.00
CA ILE A 575 28.61 11.26 -3.95
C ILE A 575 29.99 11.54 -3.35
N ASN A 576 30.68 10.47 -2.97
CA ASN A 576 31.94 10.49 -2.24
C ASN A 576 33.08 11.12 -3.04
N LYS A 577 34.14 11.54 -2.34
CA LYS A 577 35.37 12.06 -2.97
C LYS A 577 36.04 11.07 -3.92
N THR A 578 35.86 9.77 -3.70
CA THR A 578 36.40 8.71 -4.56
C THR A 578 35.89 8.85 -6.01
N VAL A 579 34.60 9.15 -6.18
CA VAL A 579 33.99 9.44 -7.49
C VAL A 579 34.58 10.69 -8.12
N THR A 580 34.62 11.81 -7.39
CA THR A 580 35.15 13.07 -7.94
C THR A 580 36.65 12.98 -8.26
N ASN A 581 37.42 12.23 -7.47
CA ASN A 581 38.82 11.97 -7.75
C ASN A 581 39.00 11.14 -9.03
N ALA A 582 38.12 10.17 -9.30
CA ALA A 582 38.14 9.40 -10.54
C ALA A 582 37.82 10.29 -11.75
N LEU A 583 36.86 11.21 -11.63
CA LEU A 583 36.54 12.20 -12.67
C LEU A 583 37.73 13.13 -12.96
N THR A 584 38.37 13.68 -11.92
CA THR A 584 39.56 14.54 -12.09
C THR A 584 40.72 13.77 -12.74
N LYS A 585 40.95 12.51 -12.36
CA LYS A 585 41.95 11.64 -13.02
C LYS A 585 41.63 11.38 -14.49
N ALA A 586 40.36 11.43 -14.87
CA ALA A 586 39.90 11.34 -16.26
C ALA A 586 39.97 12.69 -17.00
N ASN A 587 40.64 13.71 -16.45
CA ASN A 587 40.77 15.07 -16.97
C ASN A 587 39.43 15.83 -17.11
N MET A 588 38.47 15.53 -16.25
CA MET A 588 37.19 16.23 -16.19
C MET A 588 37.18 17.25 -15.04
N SER A 589 36.73 18.47 -15.31
CA SER A 589 36.51 19.50 -14.30
C SER A 589 35.24 19.19 -13.52
N VAL A 590 35.32 19.21 -12.19
CA VAL A 590 34.20 18.88 -11.30
C VAL A 590 33.73 20.14 -10.58
N GLU A 591 32.45 20.45 -10.70
CA GLU A 591 31.76 21.46 -9.88
C GLU A 591 30.63 20.78 -9.11
N ARG A 592 30.54 21.01 -7.80
CA ARG A 592 29.52 20.38 -6.96
C ARG A 592 28.41 21.37 -6.64
N ILE A 593 27.16 20.98 -6.89
CA ILE A 593 25.97 21.73 -6.50
C ILE A 593 25.28 20.98 -5.37
N TYR A 594 25.27 21.58 -4.18
CA TYR A 594 24.74 20.92 -2.99
C TYR A 594 24.31 21.93 -1.92
N GLY A 595 23.50 21.45 -0.98
CA GLY A 595 23.29 22.07 0.31
C GLY A 595 23.26 21.04 1.43
N ASN A 596 22.89 21.46 2.64
CA ASN A 596 22.84 20.57 3.82
C ASN A 596 21.66 19.59 3.75
N THR A 597 20.59 19.99 3.06
CA THR A 597 19.41 19.18 2.81
C THR A 597 19.08 19.16 1.32
N ALA A 598 18.20 18.25 0.89
CA ALA A 598 17.72 18.21 -0.49
C ALA A 598 17.03 19.51 -0.92
N ALA A 599 16.33 20.19 0.00
CA ALA A 599 15.75 21.49 -0.27
C ALA A 599 16.81 22.56 -0.50
N ASP A 600 17.90 22.53 0.27
CA ASP A 600 19.03 23.44 0.05
C ASP A 600 19.76 23.14 -1.27
N THR A 601 19.90 21.86 -1.64
CA THR A 601 20.42 21.46 -2.95
C THR A 601 19.51 21.97 -4.08
N ALA A 602 18.19 21.85 -3.94
CA ALA A 602 17.24 22.38 -4.93
C ALA A 602 17.33 23.91 -5.07
N VAL A 603 17.53 24.64 -3.96
CA VAL A 603 17.78 26.09 -3.95
C VAL A 603 19.12 26.42 -4.65
N ALA A 604 20.17 25.63 -4.42
CA ALA A 604 21.45 25.79 -5.10
C ALA A 604 21.32 25.55 -6.62
N ILE A 605 20.57 24.54 -7.04
CA ILE A 605 20.23 24.29 -8.44
C ILE A 605 19.43 25.46 -9.03
N ALA A 606 18.41 25.96 -8.31
CA ALA A 606 17.61 27.10 -8.73
C ALA A 606 18.44 28.36 -8.97
N ARG A 607 19.45 28.62 -8.13
CA ARG A 607 20.39 29.73 -8.34
C ARG A 607 21.24 29.56 -9.60
N GLN A 608 21.62 28.33 -9.96
CA GLN A 608 22.31 28.04 -11.21
C GLN A 608 21.41 28.21 -12.45
N ILE A 609 20.10 27.97 -12.30
CA ILE A 609 19.10 28.25 -13.35
C ILE A 609 18.89 29.76 -13.52
N GLY A 610 18.77 30.50 -12.42
CA GLY A 610 18.58 31.95 -12.40
C GLY A 610 17.17 32.38 -11.95
N PRO A 611 16.94 33.69 -11.77
CA PRO A 611 15.69 34.22 -11.24
C PRO A 611 14.47 33.89 -12.10
N SER A 612 13.36 33.55 -11.46
CA SER A 612 12.06 33.30 -12.09
C SER A 612 10.92 33.78 -11.18
N THR A 613 9.92 34.43 -11.76
CA THR A 613 8.70 34.85 -11.04
C THR A 613 7.75 33.68 -10.75
N GLN A 614 8.03 32.52 -11.34
CA GLN A 614 7.30 31.28 -11.13
C GLN A 614 8.23 30.21 -10.57
N VAL A 615 7.74 29.41 -9.62
CA VAL A 615 8.44 28.22 -9.14
C VAL A 615 7.48 27.05 -9.05
N ILE A 616 8.03 25.85 -9.12
CA ILE A 616 7.31 24.62 -8.79
C ILE A 616 7.78 24.14 -7.43
N LEU A 617 6.85 23.84 -6.55
CA LEU A 617 7.12 23.28 -5.23
C LEU A 617 6.68 21.82 -5.20
N ALA A 618 7.62 20.92 -4.92
CA ALA A 618 7.39 19.48 -4.81
C ALA A 618 7.83 18.93 -3.44
N SER A 619 7.38 17.73 -3.07
CA SER A 619 7.78 17.10 -1.82
C SER A 619 9.21 16.60 -1.88
N SER A 620 10.01 16.84 -0.84
CA SER A 620 11.35 16.25 -0.69
C SER A 620 11.31 14.76 -0.32
N LYS A 621 10.14 14.25 0.07
CA LYS A 621 9.93 12.86 0.51
C LYS A 621 9.29 11.98 -0.57
N SER A 622 8.83 12.56 -1.67
CA SER A 622 8.15 11.84 -2.76
C SER A 622 8.64 12.29 -4.13
N PHE A 623 8.94 11.33 -5.00
CA PHE A 623 9.51 11.58 -6.33
C PHE A 623 8.51 11.71 -7.49
N PRO A 624 7.36 11.01 -7.56
CA PRO A 624 6.55 10.95 -8.78
C PRO A 624 6.05 12.30 -9.27
N ASP A 625 5.66 13.19 -8.35
CA ASP A 625 5.12 14.51 -8.68
C ASP A 625 6.21 15.42 -9.27
N ALA A 626 7.42 15.37 -8.69
CA ALA A 626 8.60 16.09 -9.18
C ALA A 626 9.11 15.55 -10.53
N LEU A 627 9.06 14.23 -10.74
CA LEU A 627 9.40 13.64 -12.04
C LEU A 627 8.41 14.06 -13.13
N SER A 628 7.11 14.02 -12.83
CA SER A 628 6.06 14.36 -13.80
C SER A 628 6.14 15.82 -14.25
N VAL A 629 6.58 16.72 -13.37
CA VAL A 629 6.75 18.15 -13.69
C VAL A 629 8.14 18.49 -14.26
N SER A 630 9.07 17.53 -14.35
CA SER A 630 10.44 17.79 -14.78
C SER A 630 10.53 18.40 -16.18
N ALA A 631 9.78 17.84 -17.14
CA ALA A 631 9.78 18.32 -18.52
C ALA A 631 9.15 19.71 -18.71
N PRO A 632 7.95 20.02 -18.16
CA PRO A 632 7.39 21.37 -18.28
C PRO A 632 8.21 22.40 -17.49
N ALA A 633 8.72 22.04 -16.30
CA ALA A 633 9.62 22.91 -15.53
C ALA A 633 10.84 23.31 -16.36
N ALA A 634 11.46 22.33 -17.01
CA ALA A 634 12.67 22.55 -17.78
C ALA A 634 12.42 23.34 -19.07
N THR A 635 11.33 23.05 -19.78
CA THR A 635 10.93 23.74 -21.01
C THR A 635 10.65 25.22 -20.76
N LEU A 636 10.00 25.53 -19.63
CA LEU A 636 9.62 26.89 -19.26
C LEU A 636 10.69 27.62 -18.43
N GLY A 637 11.80 26.96 -18.10
CA GLY A 637 12.84 27.52 -17.23
C GLY A 637 12.38 27.78 -15.80
N ILE A 638 11.34 27.09 -15.33
CA ILE A 638 10.77 27.24 -13.99
C ILE A 638 11.59 26.39 -13.00
N PRO A 639 12.21 26.98 -11.96
CA PRO A 639 12.91 26.21 -10.95
C PRO A 639 11.99 25.29 -10.16
N ILE A 640 12.45 24.08 -9.87
CA ILE A 640 11.80 23.16 -8.94
C ILE A 640 12.45 23.32 -7.56
N LEU A 641 11.63 23.58 -6.54
CA LEU A 641 12.03 23.66 -5.14
C LEU A 641 11.39 22.52 -4.37
N LEU A 642 12.01 22.14 -3.26
CA LEU A 642 11.56 21.02 -2.44
C LEU A 642 11.11 21.49 -1.05
N THR A 643 10.06 20.88 -0.53
CA THR A 643 9.53 21.14 0.80
C THR A 643 9.24 19.84 1.55
N GLU A 644 9.14 19.90 2.88
CA GLU A 644 8.50 18.83 3.64
C GLU A 644 6.98 19.06 3.70
N GLN A 645 6.23 18.05 4.15
CA GLN A 645 4.76 18.07 4.12
C GLN A 645 4.18 19.30 4.84
N ARG A 646 4.74 19.70 5.99
CA ARG A 646 4.17 20.77 6.84
C ARG A 646 5.11 21.96 7.05
N THR A 647 6.34 21.88 6.55
CA THR A 647 7.41 22.83 6.84
C THR A 647 8.05 23.28 5.53
N LEU A 648 7.93 24.58 5.23
CA LEU A 648 8.65 25.22 4.13
C LEU A 648 10.07 25.57 4.62
N PRO A 649 11.13 24.98 4.04
CA PRO A 649 12.51 25.25 4.48
C PRO A 649 12.89 26.72 4.33
N ASP A 650 13.69 27.25 5.26
CA ASP A 650 14.09 28.66 5.26
C ASP A 650 14.84 29.07 3.98
N SER A 651 15.67 28.16 3.44
CA SER A 651 16.36 28.36 2.16
C SER A 651 15.38 28.53 1.00
N THR A 652 14.31 27.73 0.97
CA THR A 652 13.26 27.84 -0.04
C THR A 652 12.51 29.16 0.13
N LYS A 653 12.09 29.49 1.36
CA LYS A 653 11.41 30.75 1.68
C LYS A 653 12.26 31.97 1.30
N GLN A 654 13.56 31.92 1.51
CA GLN A 654 14.47 33.00 1.12
C GLN A 654 14.57 33.12 -0.40
N LEU A 655 14.70 32.01 -1.13
CA LEU A 655 14.74 32.06 -2.59
C LEU A 655 13.44 32.64 -3.19
N LEU A 656 12.27 32.32 -2.63
CA LEU A 656 11.00 32.91 -3.09
C LEU A 656 11.03 34.44 -3.04
N LYS A 657 11.65 35.03 -2.02
CA LYS A 657 11.85 36.47 -1.89
C LYS A 657 12.91 36.99 -2.85
N ASP A 658 14.06 36.34 -2.91
CA ASP A 658 15.20 36.74 -3.75
C ASP A 658 14.82 36.77 -5.24
N PHE A 659 13.94 35.86 -5.67
CA PHE A 659 13.49 35.76 -7.07
C PHE A 659 12.21 36.56 -7.36
N HIS A 660 11.67 37.26 -6.37
CA HIS A 660 10.40 37.99 -6.50
C HIS A 660 9.28 37.11 -7.07
N VAL A 661 9.14 35.90 -6.51
CA VAL A 661 8.15 34.92 -6.99
C VAL A 661 6.74 35.48 -6.78
N THR A 662 5.91 35.39 -7.80
CA THR A 662 4.50 35.80 -7.76
C THR A 662 3.54 34.63 -8.00
N LYS A 663 4.06 33.46 -8.42
CA LYS A 663 3.26 32.26 -8.66
C LYS A 663 4.01 31.00 -8.25
N THR A 664 3.34 30.12 -7.51
CA THR A 664 3.88 28.84 -7.05
C THR A 664 2.99 27.71 -7.50
N TYR A 665 3.50 26.79 -8.32
CA TYR A 665 2.80 25.56 -8.64
C TYR A 665 3.12 24.50 -7.59
N ILE A 666 2.15 24.13 -6.77
CA ILE A 666 2.31 23.05 -5.80
C ILE A 666 1.97 21.75 -6.51
N VAL A 667 2.97 20.90 -6.78
CA VAL A 667 2.75 19.59 -7.41
C VAL A 667 2.69 18.51 -6.34
N GLY A 668 1.57 17.78 -6.33
CA GLY A 668 1.30 16.75 -5.34
C GLY A 668 0.14 17.10 -4.42
N GLY A 669 -0.56 16.06 -3.98
CA GLY A 669 -1.71 16.16 -3.09
C GLY A 669 -1.35 16.72 -1.71
N LYS A 670 -2.38 16.96 -0.90
CA LYS A 670 -2.24 17.48 0.47
C LYS A 670 -1.34 16.63 1.39
N PHE A 671 -1.13 15.37 1.03
CA PHE A 671 -0.28 14.43 1.76
C PHE A 671 1.20 14.58 1.41
N ALA A 672 1.52 15.02 0.19
CA ALA A 672 2.88 15.35 -0.22
C ALA A 672 3.27 16.74 0.32
N ILE A 673 2.33 17.69 0.24
CA ILE A 673 2.46 19.09 0.70
C ILE A 673 1.13 19.53 1.29
N SER A 674 1.07 19.82 2.59
CA SER A 674 -0.15 20.17 3.33
C SER A 674 -0.95 21.30 2.67
N SER A 675 -2.27 21.26 2.81
CA SER A 675 -3.18 22.35 2.40
C SER A 675 -2.90 23.67 3.13
N ALA A 676 -2.13 23.65 4.22
CA ALA A 676 -1.67 24.87 4.89
C ALA A 676 -0.79 25.76 3.98
N PHE A 677 -0.18 25.20 2.93
CA PHE A 677 0.65 25.96 2.00
C PHE A 677 -0.18 26.87 1.09
N ASP A 678 -1.32 26.38 0.59
CA ASP A 678 -2.21 27.07 -0.36
C ASP A 678 -3.52 27.59 0.25
N SER A 679 -3.75 27.37 1.55
CA SER A 679 -4.87 28.00 2.25
C SER A 679 -4.74 29.53 2.29
N LYS A 680 -5.88 30.23 2.42
CA LYS A 680 -5.89 31.69 2.61
C LYS A 680 -5.13 32.06 3.89
N GLY A 681 -4.07 32.87 3.75
CA GLY A 681 -3.16 33.20 4.86
C GLY A 681 -2.05 32.17 5.11
N GLY A 682 -1.95 31.13 4.28
CA GLY A 682 -0.90 30.13 4.31
C GLY A 682 0.48 30.66 3.92
N VAL A 683 1.52 29.83 4.10
CA VAL A 683 2.93 30.23 3.89
C VAL A 683 3.25 30.63 2.45
N LEU A 684 2.45 30.21 1.47
CA LEU A 684 2.60 30.61 0.07
C LEU A 684 1.56 31.63 -0.41
N ALA A 685 0.69 32.17 0.46
CA ALA A 685 -0.43 33.03 0.04
C ALA A 685 0.03 34.24 -0.79
N ASP A 686 1.16 34.86 -0.40
CA ASP A 686 1.75 36.01 -1.10
C ASP A 686 2.48 35.64 -2.42
N TYR A 687 2.62 34.34 -2.69
CA TYR A 687 3.33 33.78 -3.84
C TYR A 687 2.40 33.07 -4.83
N GLY A 688 1.10 33.40 -4.81
CA GLY A 688 0.10 32.93 -5.78
C GLY A 688 0.05 31.40 -5.92
N PRO A 689 -0.34 30.66 -4.87
CA PRO A 689 -0.24 29.20 -4.88
C PRO A 689 -1.34 28.59 -5.76
N GLN A 690 -0.95 27.69 -6.65
CA GLN A 690 -1.83 26.88 -7.47
C GLN A 690 -1.45 25.41 -7.34
N ARG A 691 -2.33 24.59 -6.78
CA ARG A 691 -2.07 23.16 -6.62
C ARG A 691 -2.48 22.36 -7.86
N LEU A 692 -1.59 21.49 -8.31
CA LEU A 692 -1.81 20.48 -9.35
C LEU A 692 -1.68 19.09 -8.68
N ALA A 693 -2.82 18.45 -8.42
CA ALA A 693 -2.88 17.18 -7.71
C ALA A 693 -4.13 16.39 -8.06
N GLY A 694 -4.01 15.06 -8.05
CA GLY A 694 -5.13 14.13 -8.03
C GLY A 694 -5.04 13.18 -6.83
N GLU A 695 -5.92 12.18 -6.77
CA GLU A 695 -5.96 11.20 -5.68
C GLU A 695 -4.73 10.27 -5.70
N THR A 696 -4.21 9.97 -6.89
CA THR A 696 -3.00 9.14 -7.07
C THR A 696 -1.88 9.91 -7.77
N LYS A 697 -0.65 9.37 -7.73
CA LYS A 697 0.51 9.90 -8.49
C LYS A 697 0.27 9.97 -10.00
N TYR A 698 -0.55 9.06 -10.54
CA TYR A 698 -0.93 9.05 -11.95
C TYR A 698 -1.94 10.15 -12.26
N ASP A 699 -2.88 10.40 -11.36
CA ASP A 699 -3.86 11.49 -11.52
C ASP A 699 -3.17 12.86 -11.39
N THR A 700 -2.23 13.01 -10.46
CA THR A 700 -1.38 14.20 -10.36
C THR A 700 -0.57 14.43 -11.64
N MET A 701 0.06 13.38 -12.18
CA MET A 701 0.72 13.45 -13.49
C MET A 701 -0.25 13.93 -14.58
N LEU A 702 -1.47 13.40 -14.63
CA LEU A 702 -2.50 13.84 -15.57
C LEU A 702 -2.89 15.32 -15.38
N GLN A 703 -3.00 15.81 -14.14
CA GLN A 703 -3.25 17.24 -13.88
C GLN A 703 -2.09 18.11 -14.38
N ILE A 704 -0.84 17.66 -14.20
CA ILE A 704 0.35 18.38 -14.66
C ILE A 704 0.37 18.47 -16.19
N VAL A 705 0.26 17.34 -16.90
CA VAL A 705 0.34 17.34 -18.37
C VAL A 705 -0.84 18.11 -19.01
N LYS A 706 -2.04 18.04 -18.43
CA LYS A 706 -3.20 18.83 -18.88
C LYS A 706 -3.01 20.32 -18.61
N HIS A 707 -2.43 20.70 -17.47
CA HIS A 707 -2.23 22.11 -17.12
C HIS A 707 -1.20 22.79 -18.01
N PHE A 708 -0.04 22.15 -18.23
CA PHE A 708 1.02 22.73 -19.04
C PHE A 708 0.83 22.52 -20.54
N ALA A 709 -0.04 21.59 -20.95
CA ALA A 709 -0.44 21.34 -22.34
C ALA A 709 0.76 21.25 -23.31
N GLN A 710 1.78 20.49 -22.90
CA GLN A 710 2.99 20.28 -23.71
C GLN A 710 2.66 19.61 -25.04
N ASP A 711 3.47 19.88 -26.07
CA ASP A 711 3.33 19.24 -27.37
C ASP A 711 3.51 17.71 -27.24
N PRO A 712 2.47 16.90 -27.53
CA PRO A 712 2.54 15.46 -27.39
C PRO A 712 3.18 14.76 -28.59
N LYS A 713 3.75 15.48 -29.56
CA LYS A 713 4.41 14.89 -30.75
C LYS A 713 5.41 13.80 -30.37
N SER A 714 6.10 13.96 -29.25
CA SER A 714 6.88 12.92 -28.60
C SER A 714 6.44 12.78 -27.15
N ILE A 715 6.38 11.56 -26.62
CA ILE A 715 6.10 11.31 -25.20
C ILE A 715 7.18 10.42 -24.58
N VAL A 716 7.47 10.62 -23.30
CA VAL A 716 8.41 9.81 -22.53
C VAL A 716 7.64 9.11 -21.42
N ILE A 717 7.82 7.80 -21.29
CA ILE A 717 7.09 6.95 -20.35
C ILE A 717 8.10 6.32 -19.38
N ALA A 718 7.87 6.53 -18.08
CA ALA A 718 8.63 5.91 -17.01
C ALA A 718 7.70 5.23 -16.00
N THR A 719 8.25 4.35 -15.16
CA THR A 719 7.45 3.76 -14.07
C THR A 719 7.15 4.79 -12.98
N GLY A 720 5.96 4.72 -12.39
CA GLY A 720 5.63 5.43 -11.15
C GLY A 720 6.04 4.68 -9.88
N GLU A 721 6.59 3.46 -9.98
CA GLU A 721 6.90 2.60 -8.83
C GLU A 721 8.33 2.77 -8.31
N ASN A 722 9.24 3.30 -9.11
CA ASN A 722 10.61 3.68 -8.70
C ASN A 722 11.09 4.89 -9.53
N PHE A 723 12.27 5.44 -9.25
CA PHE A 723 12.73 6.74 -9.77
C PHE A 723 13.91 6.76 -10.76
N PRO A 724 14.91 5.85 -10.74
CA PRO A 724 16.19 6.10 -11.43
C PRO A 724 16.07 6.35 -12.95
N ASP A 725 15.27 5.54 -13.64
CA ASP A 725 15.03 5.67 -15.08
C ASP A 725 14.29 6.97 -15.42
N GLY A 726 13.29 7.34 -14.61
CA GLY A 726 12.55 8.58 -14.79
C GLY A 726 13.37 9.85 -14.48
N LEU A 727 14.36 9.75 -13.59
CA LEU A 727 15.24 10.86 -13.23
C LEU A 727 16.14 11.27 -14.41
N SER A 728 16.82 10.31 -15.03
CA SER A 728 17.60 10.55 -16.26
C SER A 728 16.68 10.88 -17.44
N GLY A 729 15.51 10.24 -17.50
CA GLY A 729 14.43 10.52 -18.43
C GLY A 729 13.91 11.95 -18.38
N GLY A 730 13.90 12.61 -17.22
CA GLY A 730 13.43 13.98 -17.05
C GLY A 730 14.26 14.97 -17.86
N ALA A 731 15.59 14.81 -17.86
CA ALA A 731 16.49 15.62 -18.68
C ALA A 731 16.28 15.35 -20.19
N PHE A 732 16.02 14.10 -20.56
CA PHE A 732 15.73 13.72 -21.94
C PHE A 732 14.39 14.25 -22.44
N ALA A 733 13.32 14.13 -21.64
CA ALA A 733 12.02 14.69 -21.96
C ALA A 733 12.08 16.22 -22.11
N ALA A 734 12.91 16.88 -21.29
CA ALA A 734 13.15 18.32 -21.39
C ALA A 734 13.81 18.76 -22.71
N LEU A 735 14.61 17.91 -23.37
CA LEU A 735 15.26 18.26 -24.64
C LEU A 735 14.23 18.64 -25.71
N SER A 736 13.18 17.84 -25.84
CA SER A 736 12.12 18.02 -26.83
C SER A 736 10.88 18.72 -26.26
N GLY A 737 10.85 19.00 -24.96
CA GLY A 737 9.67 19.51 -24.27
C GLY A 737 8.53 18.49 -24.20
N SER A 738 8.84 17.20 -24.39
CA SER A 738 7.88 16.10 -24.36
C SER A 738 7.30 15.92 -22.96
N PRO A 739 6.00 15.61 -22.81
CA PRO A 739 5.45 15.22 -21.52
C PRO A 739 6.09 13.92 -21.01
N MET A 740 6.36 13.89 -19.70
CA MET A 740 6.78 12.69 -18.97
C MET A 740 5.53 12.04 -18.34
N LEU A 741 5.17 10.86 -18.81
CA LEU A 741 4.05 10.08 -18.30
C LEU A 741 4.57 9.00 -17.36
N LEU A 742 3.94 8.88 -16.20
CA LEU A 742 4.21 7.80 -15.25
C LEU A 742 3.16 6.71 -15.42
N VAL A 743 3.60 5.45 -15.43
CA VAL A 743 2.72 4.27 -15.53
C VAL A 743 2.96 3.29 -14.37
N PRO A 744 1.90 2.60 -13.90
CA PRO A 744 2.05 1.52 -12.92
C PRO A 744 2.79 0.32 -13.49
N LYS A 745 3.27 -0.56 -12.60
CA LYS A 745 3.74 -1.90 -13.01
C LYS A 745 2.57 -2.80 -13.44
N ALA A 746 1.38 -2.55 -12.88
CA ALA A 746 0.13 -3.21 -13.21
C ALA A 746 -0.56 -2.56 -14.43
N ASP A 747 -1.83 -2.88 -14.66
CA ASP A 747 -2.60 -2.32 -15.77
C ASP A 747 -2.89 -0.80 -15.56
N LEU A 748 -3.03 -0.07 -16.68
CA LEU A 748 -3.32 1.38 -16.68
C LEU A 748 -4.72 1.66 -16.10
N ASN A 749 -4.87 2.76 -15.34
CA ASN A 749 -6.20 3.24 -14.96
C ASN A 749 -6.95 3.83 -16.18
N SER A 750 -8.28 3.92 -16.07
CA SER A 750 -9.15 4.41 -17.16
C SER A 750 -8.77 5.82 -17.64
N ASP A 751 -8.36 6.69 -16.73
CA ASP A 751 -8.04 8.09 -17.05
C ASP A 751 -6.73 8.21 -17.82
N THR A 752 -5.73 7.39 -17.51
CA THR A 752 -4.47 7.31 -18.25
C THR A 752 -4.70 6.70 -19.63
N GLN A 753 -5.54 5.67 -19.72
CA GLN A 753 -5.94 5.10 -21.01
C GLN A 753 -6.67 6.13 -21.88
N ALA A 754 -7.64 6.86 -21.30
CA ALA A 754 -8.36 7.92 -22.00
C ALA A 754 -7.43 9.06 -22.44
N TYR A 755 -6.46 9.44 -21.61
CA TYR A 755 -5.45 10.42 -21.98
C TYR A 755 -4.59 9.93 -23.14
N LEU A 756 -4.04 8.70 -23.08
CA LEU A 756 -3.25 8.12 -24.17
C LEU A 756 -4.07 7.99 -25.47
N ASN A 757 -5.34 7.58 -25.39
CA ASN A 757 -6.25 7.58 -26.54
C ASN A 757 -6.40 8.99 -27.16
N SER A 758 -6.47 10.03 -26.33
CA SER A 758 -6.56 11.42 -26.81
C SER A 758 -5.30 11.92 -27.55
N LEU A 759 -4.19 11.18 -27.42
CA LEU A 759 -2.93 11.42 -28.13
C LEU A 759 -2.82 10.61 -29.43
N CYS A 760 -3.76 9.70 -29.71
CA CYS A 760 -3.77 8.92 -30.94
C CYS A 760 -3.80 9.87 -32.17
N GLY A 761 -2.92 9.61 -33.15
CA GLY A 761 -2.71 10.47 -34.32
C GLY A 761 -1.95 11.78 -34.06
N LYS A 762 -1.67 12.14 -32.79
CA LYS A 762 -0.85 13.32 -32.42
C LYS A 762 0.59 12.93 -32.06
N THR A 763 0.77 11.77 -31.43
CA THR A 763 2.09 11.26 -31.03
C THR A 763 2.78 10.54 -32.18
N THR A 764 4.00 10.98 -32.51
CA THR A 764 4.87 10.36 -33.52
C THR A 764 5.94 9.45 -32.92
N ASN A 765 6.42 9.77 -31.73
CA ASN A 765 7.46 9.01 -31.04
C ASN A 765 7.08 8.76 -29.59
N THR A 766 7.24 7.53 -29.12
CA THR A 766 7.03 7.14 -27.72
C THR A 766 8.30 6.49 -27.21
N TYR A 767 8.86 7.02 -26.12
CA TYR A 767 10.06 6.48 -25.49
C TYR A 767 9.69 5.80 -24.17
N ILE A 768 9.96 4.50 -24.03
CA ILE A 768 9.74 3.76 -22.79
C ILE A 768 11.08 3.62 -22.07
N LEU A 769 11.15 4.07 -20.83
CA LEU A 769 12.37 4.04 -20.03
C LEU A 769 12.36 2.85 -19.07
N GLY A 770 13.45 2.08 -19.09
CA GLY A 770 13.63 0.92 -18.21
C GLY A 770 13.30 -0.41 -18.88
N GLY A 771 13.79 -1.50 -18.27
CA GLY A 771 13.62 -2.87 -18.79
C GLY A 771 12.22 -3.44 -18.61
N THR A 772 12.01 -4.67 -19.09
CA THR A 772 10.72 -5.39 -19.01
C THR A 772 10.32 -5.76 -17.58
N GLY A 773 11.28 -5.87 -16.65
CA GLY A 773 10.98 -6.05 -15.22
C GLY A 773 10.37 -4.81 -14.56
N VAL A 774 10.56 -3.63 -15.17
CA VAL A 774 10.07 -2.33 -14.70
C VAL A 774 8.75 -1.97 -15.38
N ILE A 775 8.71 -2.03 -16.72
CA ILE A 775 7.51 -1.85 -17.53
C ILE A 775 7.32 -3.13 -18.36
N PRO A 776 6.40 -4.03 -17.96
CA PRO A 776 6.20 -5.32 -18.62
C PRO A 776 5.84 -5.19 -20.11
N THR A 777 6.26 -6.16 -20.92
CA THR A 777 5.93 -6.22 -22.36
C THR A 777 4.42 -6.17 -22.62
N LYS A 778 3.61 -6.77 -21.72
CA LYS A 778 2.15 -6.68 -21.79
C LYS A 778 1.68 -5.23 -21.76
N LEU A 779 2.21 -4.44 -20.84
CA LEU A 779 1.84 -3.03 -20.67
C LEU A 779 2.34 -2.17 -21.83
N GLU A 780 3.57 -2.41 -22.30
CA GLU A 780 4.08 -1.79 -23.54
C GLU A 780 3.15 -2.06 -24.72
N LYS A 781 2.70 -3.31 -24.89
CA LYS A 781 1.73 -3.66 -25.93
C LYS A 781 0.41 -2.92 -25.76
N THR A 782 -0.14 -2.84 -24.54
CA THR A 782 -1.37 -2.07 -24.27
C THR A 782 -1.22 -0.59 -24.67
N ILE A 783 -0.09 0.03 -24.33
CA ILE A 783 0.20 1.43 -24.71
C ILE A 783 0.29 1.55 -26.24
N SER A 784 0.95 0.59 -26.89
CA SER A 784 1.04 0.52 -28.35
C SER A 784 -0.33 0.45 -28.99
N ASP A 785 -1.18 -0.49 -28.55
CA ASP A 785 -2.50 -0.69 -29.11
C ASP A 785 -3.35 0.60 -28.96
N ILE A 786 -3.30 1.25 -27.80
CA ILE A 786 -4.00 2.54 -27.56
C ILE A 786 -3.53 3.65 -28.51
N LEU A 787 -2.23 3.76 -28.76
CA LEU A 787 -1.67 4.82 -29.62
C LEU A 787 -1.81 4.52 -31.12
N LEU A 788 -2.20 3.30 -31.49
CA LEU A 788 -2.34 2.84 -32.88
C LEU A 788 -3.79 2.70 -33.35
N THR A 789 -4.74 2.53 -32.43
CA THR A 789 -6.16 2.32 -32.77
C THR A 789 -6.87 3.66 -32.93
N GLN A 790 -7.41 3.94 -34.12
CA GLN A 790 -8.32 5.08 -34.36
C GLN A 790 -9.74 4.77 -33.94
#